data_AF-A0A4R2RE29-F1
#
_entry.id   AF-A0A4R2RE29-F1
#
_cell.length_a   1.000
_cell.length_b   1.000
_cell.length_c   1.000
_cell.angle_alpha   90.00
_cell.angle_beta   90.00
_cell.angle_gamma   90.00
#
_symmetry.space_group_name_H-M   'P 1'
#
loop_
_entity.id
_entity.type
_entity.pdbx_description
1 polymer ?
#
loop_
_entity_poly.entity_id
_entity_poly.type
_entity_poly.pdbx_seq_one_letter_code
_entity_poly.pdbx_strand_id
1 'polypeptide(L)'
;MMNAKLRMEGLHEPSISTAPDRIWEAQHRKEMAKREPTWEEVWCNGWTSHTGTVKKAIFQTGLTDLDKERLKTVKAAIDAGEIGVGVESLRKFTKAHALRLWRELQELRKHTILKDMVDKTPTNYRLIQTEQQLAQLVADLQQETIVAFDTETTGLDVYNDVIVGMSLTLPKADYHVYIPVDHKVGKQLERATVLSRLEPFLSSPYIGKVLHNAKYDIHMLLRHGVRMRGLVHDTRVAMALLNENEPSFALKNLATKYGKYFGFHDTSHTFEDLFGKTRFDDVPFDVALVYAAKDTHLTWKLYLWQREHLNRLSKLDGLYRDLENPLIDVCVDMEQAGFLIDRQYAVIYAEELRQEITKLQQSLHDHFGNLNFNSPIQLAKKFYDELQLPEVNGRSTDVKTLKALCDKHPGIEVLLRYRELSKLLSTYVESLPEKMKSDGRIHGSFNQVATVTGRFSSNEPNLQNLPTKARKLIVAPTGKLLVGSDFSQIEPRVLAHISGDHHLQEPYLNGQDLYSTLASRVFKVPIEDCGDGSKYRKMMKVGLLAILYGTSMYTLSEQLGIEVDEAQAFIQDVFRTYPRVHSFIKDTHEFVKENEYVETLYGRKRRFPGHRQKAKVYDRTVDEICRLLGVDELPVDFWQNKAIPRELKNQLRDVKRDVESARRQSVNAIIQGTAADIMKRAMLNLHQYCVKKGWALCGTVHDEALIIVDASISAQEVAELEQCMTSAAQLDVPLKVDTDLMTRWGEGISKKEWFISAA
;
A
#
# COMPACT_ATOMS: atom_id res chain seq x y z
N MET A 1 42.29 12.74 -38.60
CA MET A 1 42.96 13.39 -39.74
C MET A 1 43.30 14.82 -39.34
N MET A 2 44.60 15.18 -39.44
CA MET A 2 45.23 16.51 -39.21
C MET A 2 45.07 17.12 -37.80
N ASN A 3 46.11 17.62 -37.11
CA ASN A 3 47.51 17.82 -37.46
C ASN A 3 48.33 17.96 -36.16
N ALA A 4 49.57 17.49 -36.21
CA ALA A 4 50.57 17.62 -35.16
C ALA A 4 51.28 18.99 -35.20
N LYS A 5 51.87 19.35 -34.06
CA LYS A 5 53.09 20.18 -33.84
C LYS A 5 53.33 21.40 -34.74
N LEU A 6 53.55 22.56 -34.12
CA LEU A 6 54.85 23.27 -34.18
C LEU A 6 54.84 24.65 -33.49
N ARG A 7 55.99 24.94 -32.84
CA ARG A 7 56.62 26.25 -32.54
C ARG A 7 56.06 27.05 -31.35
N MET A 8 56.87 27.75 -30.57
CA MET A 8 58.32 27.88 -30.40
C MET A 8 58.50 28.65 -29.10
N GLU A 9 59.58 28.37 -28.38
CA GLU A 9 60.10 29.26 -27.35
C GLU A 9 60.35 30.66 -27.92
N GLY A 10 59.87 31.67 -27.20
CA GLY A 10 60.10 33.09 -27.47
C GLY A 10 60.09 33.82 -26.14
N LEU A 11 61.26 33.92 -25.52
CA LEU A 11 61.54 34.86 -24.44
C LEU A 11 61.36 36.29 -24.99
N HIS A 12 60.36 37.02 -24.50
CA HIS A 12 60.44 38.48 -24.40
C HIS A 12 59.63 39.00 -23.21
N GLU A 13 60.41 39.53 -22.26
CA GLU A 13 60.15 40.57 -21.27
C GLU A 13 59.15 40.34 -20.12
N PRO A 14 59.61 40.43 -18.85
CA PRO A 14 58.71 40.72 -17.75
C PRO A 14 58.24 42.15 -17.94
N SER A 15 56.93 42.35 -18.13
CA SER A 15 56.33 43.68 -17.96
C SER A 15 56.69 44.17 -16.57
N ILE A 16 57.67 45.07 -16.50
CA ILE A 16 58.03 45.79 -15.28
C ILE A 16 56.87 46.75 -15.04
N SER A 17 55.87 46.27 -14.29
CA SER A 17 54.84 47.12 -13.69
C SER A 17 55.55 48.31 -13.06
N THR A 18 55.27 49.51 -13.59
CA THR A 18 55.93 50.75 -13.17
C THR A 18 55.51 51.06 -11.73
N ALA A 19 56.30 51.85 -10.98
CA ALA A 19 55.91 52.21 -9.60
C ALA A 19 54.48 52.79 -9.49
N PRO A 20 53.98 53.60 -10.46
CA PRO A 20 52.57 53.99 -10.54
C PRO A 20 51.59 52.82 -10.71
N ASP A 21 51.90 51.83 -11.57
CA ASP A 21 51.04 50.65 -11.78
C ASP A 21 50.96 49.77 -10.54
N ARG A 22 52.07 49.60 -9.80
CA ARG A 22 52.07 48.87 -8.51
C ARG A 22 51.28 49.62 -7.44
N ILE A 23 51.34 50.96 -7.44
CA ILE A 23 50.56 51.80 -6.53
C ILE A 23 49.08 51.74 -6.89
N TRP A 24 48.73 51.82 -8.18
CA TRP A 24 47.36 51.68 -8.68
C TRP A 24 46.80 50.28 -8.40
N GLU A 25 47.54 49.22 -8.68
CA GLU A 25 47.14 47.85 -8.33
C GLU A 25 47.00 47.64 -6.81
N ALA A 26 47.89 48.23 -6.00
CA ALA A 26 47.78 48.17 -4.55
C ALA A 26 46.60 48.99 -4.00
N GLN A 27 46.30 50.15 -4.59
CA GLN A 27 45.14 50.98 -4.28
C GLN A 27 43.83 50.28 -4.72
N HIS A 28 43.79 49.74 -5.93
CA HIS A 28 42.67 48.98 -6.48
C HIS A 28 42.44 47.68 -5.68
N ARG A 29 43.50 46.97 -5.24
CA ARG A 29 43.36 45.84 -4.32
C ARG A 29 42.88 46.27 -2.94
N LYS A 30 43.29 47.45 -2.43
CA LYS A 30 42.77 48.02 -1.17
C LYS A 30 41.30 48.42 -1.29
N GLU A 31 40.86 48.98 -2.41
CA GLU A 31 39.47 49.33 -2.68
C GLU A 31 38.60 48.07 -2.87
N MET A 32 39.06 47.10 -3.65
CA MET A 32 38.42 45.80 -3.79
C MET A 32 38.40 45.02 -2.46
N ALA A 33 39.42 45.17 -1.61
CA ALA A 33 39.43 44.61 -0.26
C ALA A 33 38.40 45.26 0.68
N LYS A 34 37.85 46.44 0.34
CA LYS A 34 36.74 47.10 1.04
C LYS A 34 35.35 46.84 0.44
N ARG A 35 35.26 46.39 -0.82
CA ARG A 35 33.99 46.12 -1.52
C ARG A 35 33.20 44.92 -0.97
N GLU A 36 32.03 45.12 -0.39
CA GLU A 36 31.09 44.04 -0.08
C GLU A 36 30.34 43.59 -1.35
N PRO A 37 30.15 42.27 -1.56
CA PRO A 37 29.28 41.80 -2.63
C PRO A 37 27.83 42.18 -2.31
N THR A 38 27.06 42.48 -3.35
CA THR A 38 25.62 42.73 -3.24
C THR A 38 24.87 41.43 -2.96
N TRP A 39 23.64 41.56 -2.43
CA TRP A 39 22.76 40.42 -2.19
C TRP A 39 22.52 39.60 -3.46
N GLU A 40 22.29 40.26 -4.60
CA GLU A 40 22.08 39.61 -5.89
C GLU A 40 23.34 38.89 -6.40
N GLU A 41 24.53 39.45 -6.14
CA GLU A 41 25.80 38.79 -6.44
C GLU A 41 26.04 37.53 -5.61
N VAL A 42 25.62 37.52 -4.34
CA VAL A 42 25.75 36.33 -3.48
C VAL A 42 24.82 35.20 -3.93
N TRP A 43 23.57 35.51 -4.29
CA TRP A 43 22.57 34.50 -4.62
C TRP A 43 22.58 34.07 -6.10
N CYS A 44 22.69 35.01 -7.03
CA CYS A 44 22.38 34.80 -8.45
C CYS A 44 23.56 35.00 -9.39
N ASN A 45 24.36 36.07 -9.20
CA ASN A 45 25.30 36.53 -10.24
C ASN A 45 26.77 36.11 -10.02
N GLY A 46 27.19 35.88 -8.78
CA GLY A 46 28.59 35.66 -8.41
C GLY A 46 29.37 36.98 -8.28
N TRP A 47 30.58 36.93 -7.72
CA TRP A 47 31.42 38.12 -7.54
C TRP A 47 32.92 37.76 -7.47
N THR A 48 33.79 38.74 -7.75
CA THR A 48 35.25 38.56 -7.73
C THR A 48 35.85 39.14 -6.46
N SER A 49 36.67 38.37 -5.75
CA SER A 49 37.36 38.80 -4.52
C SER A 49 38.53 39.74 -4.81
N HIS A 50 39.03 40.41 -3.76
CA HIS A 50 40.25 41.24 -3.80
C HIS A 50 41.53 40.49 -4.18
N THR A 51 41.51 39.15 -4.13
CA THR A 51 42.57 38.25 -4.60
C THR A 51 42.41 37.83 -6.06
N GLY A 52 41.41 38.35 -6.78
CA GLY A 52 41.09 37.98 -8.17
C GLY A 52 40.34 36.66 -8.32
N THR A 53 39.90 36.03 -7.22
CA THR A 53 39.20 34.75 -7.25
C THR A 53 37.70 34.97 -7.51
N VAL A 54 37.17 34.34 -8.56
CA VAL A 54 35.73 34.36 -8.87
C VAL A 54 34.97 33.43 -7.92
N LYS A 55 34.08 33.98 -7.11
CA LYS A 55 33.14 33.24 -6.25
C LYS A 55 31.82 33.08 -7.00
N LYS A 56 31.44 31.82 -7.24
CA LYS A 56 30.12 31.49 -7.82
C LYS A 56 29.01 31.90 -6.86
N ALA A 57 27.89 32.37 -7.42
CA ALA A 57 26.67 32.59 -6.66
C ALA A 57 26.13 31.27 -6.10
N ILE A 58 25.35 31.34 -5.01
CA ILE A 58 24.78 30.15 -4.36
C ILE A 58 23.97 29.30 -5.35
N PHE A 59 23.11 29.91 -6.17
CA PHE A 59 22.31 29.18 -7.16
C PHE A 59 23.09 28.72 -8.41
N GLN A 60 24.33 29.18 -8.59
CA GLN A 60 25.24 28.71 -9.64
C GLN A 60 26.12 27.54 -9.18
N THR A 61 26.02 27.12 -7.93
CA THR A 61 26.69 25.91 -7.42
C THR A 61 25.95 24.65 -7.85
N GLY A 62 26.61 23.48 -7.82
CA GLY A 62 25.94 22.20 -8.03
C GLY A 62 24.94 21.92 -6.91
N LEU A 63 23.65 22.15 -7.16
CA LEU A 63 22.56 21.99 -6.19
C LEU A 63 21.63 20.86 -6.59
N THR A 64 21.25 20.02 -5.62
CA THR A 64 20.09 19.14 -5.72
C THR A 64 18.80 19.98 -5.72
N ASP A 65 17.70 19.44 -6.23
CA ASP A 65 16.44 20.19 -6.26
C ASP A 65 15.91 20.50 -4.85
N LEU A 66 16.11 19.59 -3.90
CA LEU A 66 15.81 19.82 -2.49
C LEU A 66 16.64 20.97 -1.89
N ASP A 67 17.93 21.03 -2.17
CA ASP A 67 18.77 22.14 -1.70
C ASP A 67 18.32 23.47 -2.33
N LYS A 68 17.91 23.48 -3.60
CA LYS A 68 17.37 24.68 -4.25
C LYS A 68 16.11 25.18 -3.55
N GLU A 69 15.17 24.31 -3.21
CA GLU A 69 13.95 24.68 -2.49
C GLU A 69 14.23 25.24 -1.09
N ARG A 70 15.11 24.58 -0.33
CA ARG A 70 15.54 25.06 0.99
C ARG A 70 16.17 26.45 0.91
N LEU A 71 17.07 26.65 -0.05
CA LEU A 71 17.76 27.92 -0.28
C LEU A 71 16.81 29.03 -0.72
N LYS A 72 15.83 28.73 -1.60
CA LYS A 72 14.76 29.67 -1.95
C LYS A 72 13.95 30.09 -0.73
N THR A 73 13.62 29.13 0.15
CA THR A 73 12.87 29.38 1.39
C THR A 73 13.64 30.32 2.32
N VAL A 74 14.94 30.09 2.51
CA VAL A 74 15.79 30.96 3.33
C VAL A 74 15.91 32.35 2.74
N LYS A 75 16.13 32.46 1.43
CA LYS A 75 16.22 33.77 0.77
C LYS A 75 14.92 34.55 0.99
N ALA A 76 13.76 33.94 0.77
CA ALA A 76 12.47 34.58 0.99
C ALA A 76 12.24 34.98 2.45
N ALA A 77 12.65 34.15 3.42
CA ALA A 77 12.53 34.46 4.84
C ALA A 77 13.43 35.62 5.28
N ILE A 78 14.66 35.70 4.75
CA ILE A 78 15.56 36.84 4.97
C ILE A 78 14.99 38.11 4.33
N ASP A 79 14.52 38.01 3.09
CA ASP A 79 13.92 39.14 2.37
C ASP A 79 12.64 39.65 3.09
N ALA A 80 11.89 38.77 3.73
CA ALA A 80 10.71 39.10 4.55
C ALA A 80 11.05 39.56 5.98
N GLY A 81 12.32 39.55 6.38
CA GLY A 81 12.77 39.94 7.72
C GLY A 81 12.44 38.94 8.84
N GLU A 82 12.06 37.71 8.50
CA GLU A 82 11.73 36.65 9.48
C GLU A 82 12.99 36.12 10.18
N ILE A 83 14.10 36.05 9.45
CA ILE A 83 15.41 35.66 9.99
C ILE A 83 16.50 36.60 9.47
N GLY A 84 17.47 36.92 10.32
CA GLY A 84 18.60 37.75 9.94
C GLY A 84 19.58 37.03 9.02
N VAL A 85 20.42 37.81 8.34
CA VAL A 85 21.49 37.30 7.47
C VAL A 85 22.57 36.54 8.27
N GLY A 86 22.71 36.82 9.57
CA GLY A 86 23.53 36.04 10.50
C GLY A 86 25.04 36.11 10.25
N VAL A 87 25.51 37.07 9.45
CA VAL A 87 26.92 37.39 9.21
C VAL A 87 27.12 38.89 9.15
N GLU A 88 28.28 39.36 9.62
CA GLU A 88 28.67 40.78 9.58
C GLU A 88 29.05 41.26 8.17
N SER A 89 29.38 40.33 7.27
CA SER A 89 29.85 40.61 5.90
C SER A 89 29.26 39.57 4.95
N LEU A 90 28.70 40.03 3.82
CA LEU A 90 28.11 39.17 2.79
C LEU A 90 29.16 38.29 2.11
N ARG A 91 30.44 38.64 2.23
CA ARG A 91 31.56 37.77 1.80
C ARG A 91 31.58 36.42 2.53
N LYS A 92 31.07 36.38 3.77
CA LYS A 92 30.99 35.16 4.60
C LYS A 92 29.67 34.41 4.41
N PHE A 93 28.72 34.97 3.65
CA PHE A 93 27.44 34.33 3.37
C PHE A 93 27.61 33.27 2.28
N THR A 94 27.67 32.00 2.68
CA THR A 94 27.92 30.86 1.78
C THR A 94 26.70 29.95 1.67
N LYS A 95 26.70 29.02 0.71
CA LYS A 95 25.69 27.93 0.62
C LYS A 95 25.53 27.21 1.96
N ALA A 96 26.63 26.84 2.61
CA ALA A 96 26.61 26.11 3.87
C ALA A 96 25.97 26.94 5.01
N HIS A 97 26.27 28.24 5.05
CA HIS A 97 25.63 29.17 5.98
C HIS A 97 24.13 29.32 5.71
N ALA A 98 23.72 29.50 4.46
CA ALA A 98 22.31 29.58 4.09
C ALA A 98 21.54 28.28 4.44
N LEU A 99 22.13 27.11 4.23
CA LEU A 99 21.53 25.84 4.66
C LEU A 99 21.48 25.67 6.18
N ARG A 100 22.41 26.29 6.93
CA ARG A 100 22.32 26.37 8.40
C ARG A 100 21.18 27.28 8.84
N LEU A 101 21.05 28.46 8.23
CA LEU A 101 19.92 29.37 8.46
C LEU A 101 18.59 28.71 8.14
N TRP A 102 18.52 27.83 7.15
CA TRP A 102 17.31 27.03 6.89
C TRP A 102 16.91 26.20 8.11
N ARG A 103 17.86 25.54 8.77
CA ARG A 103 17.59 24.75 9.98
C ARG A 103 17.15 25.65 11.15
N GLU A 104 17.84 26.77 11.34
CA GLU A 104 17.47 27.76 12.38
C GLU A 104 16.07 28.32 12.14
N LEU A 105 15.72 28.62 10.89
CA LEU A 105 14.40 29.07 10.48
C LEU A 105 13.33 28.01 10.76
N GLN A 106 13.60 26.73 10.48
CA GLN A 106 12.65 25.66 10.80
C GLN A 106 12.42 25.54 12.31
N GLU A 107 13.49 25.60 13.13
CA GLU A 107 13.37 25.57 14.59
C GLU A 107 12.62 26.80 15.13
N LEU A 108 12.87 27.99 14.58
CA LEU A 108 12.16 29.22 14.97
C LEU A 108 10.66 29.12 14.66
N ARG A 109 10.31 28.69 13.45
CA ARG A 109 8.91 28.49 13.03
C ARG A 109 8.24 27.43 13.89
N LYS A 110 8.91 26.31 14.13
CA LYS A 110 8.43 25.23 15.01
C LYS A 110 8.16 25.75 16.42
N HIS A 111 9.10 26.49 17.03
CA HIS A 111 8.91 27.04 18.36
C HIS A 111 7.71 28.02 18.41
N THR A 112 7.55 28.84 17.37
CA THR A 112 6.42 29.76 17.23
C THR A 112 5.10 29.01 17.12
N ILE A 113 5.03 27.94 16.30
CA ILE A 113 3.84 27.09 16.15
C ILE A 113 3.49 26.42 17.48
N LEU A 114 4.45 25.81 18.16
CA LEU A 114 4.22 25.14 19.44
C LEU A 114 3.73 26.13 20.51
N LYS A 115 4.32 27.32 20.56
CA LYS A 115 3.88 28.38 21.46
C LYS A 115 2.44 28.83 21.14
N ASP A 116 2.14 29.11 19.87
CA ASP A 116 0.81 29.52 19.43
C ASP A 116 -0.25 28.45 19.73
N MET A 117 0.10 27.17 19.56
CA MET A 117 -0.74 26.03 19.93
C MET A 117 -1.10 26.04 21.42
N VAL A 118 -0.11 26.28 22.30
CA VAL A 118 -0.32 26.35 23.75
C VAL A 118 -1.10 27.60 24.13
N ASP A 119 -0.74 28.77 23.59
CA ASP A 119 -1.41 30.04 23.88
C ASP A 119 -2.89 30.04 23.44
N LYS A 120 -3.23 29.29 22.40
CA LYS A 120 -4.61 29.13 21.87
C LYS A 120 -5.33 27.88 22.38
N THR A 121 -4.82 27.23 23.44
CA THR A 121 -5.46 26.03 23.99
C THR A 121 -6.92 26.33 24.39
N PRO A 122 -7.91 25.58 23.84
CA PRO A 122 -9.30 25.77 24.24
C PRO A 122 -9.51 25.47 25.72
N THR A 123 -10.38 26.22 26.39
CA THR A 123 -10.65 26.08 27.83
C THR A 123 -11.29 24.73 28.20
N ASN A 124 -11.90 24.04 27.23
CA ASN A 124 -12.45 22.70 27.41
C ASN A 124 -11.41 21.59 27.15
N TYR A 125 -10.11 21.91 27.01
CA TYR A 125 -9.03 20.94 26.98
C TYR A 125 -8.44 20.81 28.39
N ARG A 126 -8.42 19.60 28.95
CA ARG A 126 -8.08 19.37 30.35
C ARG A 126 -6.97 18.34 30.51
N LEU A 127 -5.93 18.71 31.25
CA LEU A 127 -4.88 17.79 31.67
C LEU A 127 -5.27 17.09 32.97
N ILE A 128 -5.16 15.75 33.00
CA ILE A 128 -5.51 14.93 34.17
C ILE A 128 -4.23 14.40 34.83
N GLN A 129 -3.87 14.94 35.99
CA GLN A 129 -2.63 14.62 36.71
C GLN A 129 -2.85 14.13 38.14
N THR A 130 -4.08 14.21 38.65
CA THR A 130 -4.41 13.85 40.03
C THR A 130 -5.52 12.81 40.09
N GLU A 131 -5.54 12.02 41.17
CA GLU A 131 -6.56 10.99 41.37
C GLU A 131 -7.97 11.59 41.45
N GLN A 132 -8.10 12.80 41.99
CA GLN A 132 -9.37 13.52 42.04
C GLN A 132 -9.88 13.87 40.63
N GLN A 133 -8.99 14.37 39.76
CA GLN A 133 -9.34 14.66 38.36
C GLN A 133 -9.72 13.39 37.61
N LEU A 134 -8.98 12.29 37.82
CA LEU A 134 -9.30 10.98 37.22
C LEU A 134 -10.63 10.43 37.73
N ALA A 135 -10.93 10.58 39.02
CA ALA A 135 -12.20 10.15 39.59
C ALA A 135 -13.38 10.92 38.99
N GLN A 136 -13.24 12.24 38.79
CA GLN A 136 -14.26 13.04 38.12
C GLN A 136 -14.43 12.62 36.66
N LEU A 137 -13.34 12.40 35.92
CA LEU A 137 -13.39 11.91 34.55
C LEU A 137 -14.15 10.58 34.46
N VAL A 138 -13.87 9.62 35.35
CA VAL A 138 -14.57 8.33 35.39
C VAL A 138 -16.07 8.51 35.68
N ALA A 139 -16.45 9.42 36.57
CA ALA A 139 -17.85 9.72 36.85
C ALA A 139 -18.56 10.34 35.63
N ASP A 140 -17.88 11.22 34.88
CA ASP A 140 -18.42 11.82 33.67
C ASP A 140 -18.53 10.78 32.54
N LEU A 141 -17.56 9.88 32.40
CA LEU A 141 -17.59 8.77 31.43
C LEU A 141 -18.78 7.82 31.64
N GLN A 142 -19.24 7.63 32.89
CA GLN A 142 -20.44 6.83 33.17
C GLN A 142 -21.72 7.43 32.59
N GLN A 143 -21.71 8.74 32.26
CA GLN A 143 -22.83 9.44 31.66
C GLN A 143 -22.79 9.44 30.13
N GLU A 144 -21.67 8.99 29.53
CA GLU A 144 -21.48 8.91 28.09
C GLU A 144 -21.98 7.58 27.52
N THR A 145 -22.64 7.66 26.36
CA THR A 145 -22.98 6.46 25.57
C THR A 145 -21.94 6.19 24.49
N ILE A 146 -21.13 7.19 24.14
CA ILE A 146 -20.13 7.13 23.08
C ILE A 146 -19.04 8.17 23.35
N VAL A 147 -17.80 7.82 23.02
CA VAL A 147 -16.62 8.68 23.22
C VAL A 147 -15.67 8.61 22.02
N ALA A 148 -14.75 9.56 21.90
CA ALA A 148 -13.54 9.32 21.12
C ALA A 148 -12.37 9.00 22.06
N PHE A 149 -11.48 8.10 21.63
CA PHE A 149 -10.34 7.63 22.41
C PHE A 149 -9.10 7.53 21.50
N ASP A 150 -7.92 7.75 22.08
CA ASP A 150 -6.64 7.63 21.40
C ASP A 150 -5.51 7.35 22.42
N THR A 151 -4.47 6.65 21.97
CA THR A 151 -3.27 6.38 22.77
C THR A 151 -2.06 7.11 22.22
N GLU A 152 -1.30 7.73 23.12
CA GLU A 152 0.01 8.29 22.82
C GLU A 152 1.07 7.34 23.34
N THR A 153 2.11 7.08 22.54
CA THR A 153 3.05 5.99 22.79
C THR A 153 4.50 6.40 22.55
N THR A 154 5.42 5.52 22.93
CA THR A 154 6.86 5.72 22.71
C THR A 154 7.31 5.57 21.24
N GLY A 155 6.46 5.02 20.38
CA GLY A 155 6.79 4.63 19.01
C GLY A 155 5.72 3.75 18.37
N LEU A 156 5.94 3.28 17.13
CA LEU A 156 4.91 2.61 16.33
C LEU A 156 4.91 1.07 16.41
N ASP A 157 5.83 0.44 17.15
CA ASP A 157 5.89 -1.03 17.27
C ASP A 157 5.07 -1.49 18.48
N VAL A 158 3.84 -1.95 18.22
CA VAL A 158 2.89 -2.41 19.27
C VAL A 158 3.40 -3.57 20.14
N TYR A 159 4.50 -4.22 19.76
CA TYR A 159 5.13 -5.30 20.54
C TYR A 159 6.29 -4.83 21.41
N ASN A 160 6.84 -3.64 21.18
CA ASN A 160 8.00 -3.10 21.88
C ASN A 160 7.67 -1.80 22.62
N ASP A 161 6.97 -0.90 21.95
CA ASP A 161 6.57 0.40 22.48
C ASP A 161 5.50 0.31 23.57
N VAL A 162 5.36 1.38 24.37
CA VAL A 162 4.44 1.44 25.51
C VAL A 162 3.59 2.71 25.46
N ILE A 163 2.45 2.68 26.15
CA ILE A 163 1.55 3.83 26.29
C ILE A 163 2.21 4.82 27.26
N VAL A 164 2.30 6.08 26.82
CA VAL A 164 2.81 7.22 27.59
C VAL A 164 1.70 8.19 28.00
N GLY A 165 0.58 8.15 27.30
CA GLY A 165 -0.63 8.87 27.68
C GLY A 165 -1.85 8.41 26.91
N MET A 166 -3.02 8.86 27.36
CA MET A 166 -4.30 8.57 26.74
C MET A 166 -5.08 9.86 26.58
N SER A 167 -5.79 10.02 25.47
CA SER A 167 -6.69 11.14 25.27
C SER A 167 -8.12 10.68 25.03
N LEU A 168 -9.10 11.48 25.48
CA LEU A 168 -10.51 11.20 25.29
C LEU A 168 -11.27 12.48 24.93
N THR A 169 -12.31 12.32 24.12
CA THR A 169 -13.36 13.33 23.94
C THR A 169 -14.66 12.81 24.54
N LEU A 170 -15.27 13.60 25.43
CA LEU A 170 -16.54 13.31 26.10
C LEU A 170 -17.62 14.22 25.49
N PRO A 171 -18.44 13.73 24.54
CA PRO A 171 -19.36 14.57 23.78
C PRO A 171 -20.48 15.19 24.61
N LYS A 172 -21.01 14.48 25.61
CA LYS A 172 -22.07 14.98 26.49
C LYS A 172 -21.53 15.95 27.52
N ALA A 173 -20.35 15.66 28.08
CA ALA A 173 -19.71 16.54 29.06
C ALA A 173 -19.03 17.76 28.40
N ASP A 174 -18.85 17.74 27.08
CA ASP A 174 -18.29 18.80 26.23
C ASP A 174 -16.86 19.21 26.60
N TYR A 175 -15.99 18.22 26.80
CA TYR A 175 -14.56 18.47 27.00
C TYR A 175 -13.66 17.35 26.44
N HIS A 176 -12.40 17.70 26.28
CA HIS A 176 -11.35 16.85 25.73
C HIS A 176 -10.22 16.74 26.75
N VAL A 177 -9.66 15.54 26.95
CA VAL A 177 -8.65 15.32 27.98
C VAL A 177 -7.39 14.70 27.43
N TYR A 178 -6.29 14.96 28.13
CA TYR A 178 -5.06 14.18 28.03
C TYR A 178 -4.64 13.71 29.43
N ILE A 179 -4.27 12.44 29.53
CA ILE A 179 -3.87 11.77 30.77
C ILE A 179 -2.44 11.25 30.58
N PRO A 180 -1.40 11.98 31.02
CA PRO A 180 -0.02 11.48 30.99
C PRO A 180 0.16 10.36 32.02
N VAL A 181 0.88 9.31 31.64
CA VAL A 181 1.17 8.15 32.51
C VAL A 181 2.62 7.68 32.51
N ASP A 182 3.40 8.05 31.48
CA ASP A 182 4.80 7.58 31.34
C ASP A 182 5.69 8.63 30.64
N HIS A 183 5.46 9.93 30.89
CA HIS A 183 6.40 10.97 30.46
C HIS A 183 7.64 11.01 31.35
N LYS A 184 8.76 11.49 30.80
CA LYS A 184 10.02 11.65 31.56
C LYS A 184 10.04 12.88 32.46
N VAL A 185 9.06 13.77 32.33
CA VAL A 185 8.97 15.04 33.04
C VAL A 185 7.58 15.26 33.62
N GLY A 186 7.52 16.00 34.72
CA GLY A 186 6.26 16.41 35.35
C GLY A 186 5.64 15.37 36.28
N LYS A 187 4.70 15.82 37.12
CA LYS A 187 3.94 14.95 38.01
C LYS A 187 2.78 14.33 37.24
N GLN A 188 2.67 13.00 37.29
CA GLN A 188 1.67 12.24 36.54
C GLN A 188 1.14 11.07 37.37
N LEU A 189 0.04 10.48 36.89
CA LEU A 189 -0.56 9.29 37.48
C LEU A 189 0.18 8.04 37.02
N GLU A 190 0.17 6.99 37.83
CA GLU A 190 0.75 5.71 37.46
C GLU A 190 -0.11 5.00 36.39
N ARG A 191 0.52 4.49 35.32
CA ARG A 191 -0.17 3.84 34.20
C ARG A 191 -1.14 2.75 34.63
N ALA A 192 -0.72 1.85 35.53
CA ALA A 192 -1.57 0.74 35.97
C ALA A 192 -2.82 1.26 36.71
N THR A 193 -2.65 2.25 37.57
CA THR A 193 -3.76 2.94 38.25
C THR A 193 -4.73 3.57 37.24
N VAL A 194 -4.25 4.30 36.23
CA VAL A 194 -5.13 4.91 35.22
C VAL A 194 -5.88 3.86 34.41
N LEU A 195 -5.17 2.85 33.90
CA LEU A 195 -5.77 1.78 33.10
C LEU A 195 -6.82 1.01 33.89
N SER A 196 -6.54 0.64 35.14
CA SER A 196 -7.52 -0.05 36.01
C SER A 196 -8.80 0.77 36.20
N ARG A 197 -8.69 2.10 36.30
CA ARG A 197 -9.85 2.99 36.46
C ARG A 197 -10.63 3.20 35.17
N LEU A 198 -9.97 3.13 34.01
CA LEU A 198 -10.61 3.26 32.70
C LEU A 198 -11.10 1.91 32.13
N GLU A 199 -10.57 0.78 32.60
CA GLU A 199 -10.88 -0.56 32.09
C GLU A 199 -12.37 -0.88 32.05
N PRO A 200 -13.20 -0.61 33.07
CA PRO A 200 -14.64 -0.89 33.01
C PRO A 200 -15.34 -0.21 31.82
N PHE A 201 -14.83 0.96 31.43
CA PHE A 201 -15.30 1.67 30.26
C PHE A 201 -14.68 1.13 28.97
N LEU A 202 -13.35 0.96 28.92
CA LEU A 202 -12.64 0.50 27.71
C LEU A 202 -13.11 -0.89 27.27
N SER A 203 -13.31 -1.80 28.22
CA SER A 203 -13.72 -3.19 27.99
C SER A 203 -15.24 -3.37 27.84
N SER A 204 -16.04 -2.32 28.05
CA SER A 204 -17.50 -2.40 27.89
C SER A 204 -17.91 -2.46 26.41
N PRO A 205 -18.69 -3.45 25.97
CA PRO A 205 -19.26 -3.44 24.62
C PRO A 205 -20.43 -2.46 24.46
N TYR A 206 -20.95 -1.91 25.56
CA TYR A 206 -22.16 -1.08 25.58
C TYR A 206 -21.89 0.42 25.49
N ILE A 207 -20.67 0.85 25.80
CA ILE A 207 -20.23 2.24 25.61
C ILE A 207 -19.47 2.30 24.30
N GLY A 208 -19.94 3.11 23.35
CA GLY A 208 -19.35 3.21 22.01
C GLY A 208 -17.99 3.91 22.02
N LYS A 209 -17.04 3.41 21.24
CA LYS A 209 -15.74 4.05 21.03
C LYS A 209 -15.57 4.44 19.57
N VAL A 210 -15.13 5.68 19.36
CA VAL A 210 -14.72 6.23 18.07
C VAL A 210 -13.21 6.42 18.11
N LEU A 211 -12.51 5.86 17.12
CA LEU A 211 -11.07 5.99 17.02
C LEU A 211 -10.66 6.33 15.58
N HIS A 212 -9.41 6.72 15.42
CA HIS A 212 -8.76 6.78 14.11
C HIS A 212 -7.66 5.73 14.08
N ASN A 213 -7.75 4.73 13.19
CA ASN A 213 -6.82 3.60 13.17
C ASN A 213 -6.85 2.74 14.46
N ALA A 214 -8.07 2.41 14.90
CA ALA A 214 -8.38 1.77 16.18
C ALA A 214 -7.56 0.50 16.47
N LYS A 215 -7.19 -0.25 15.43
CA LYS A 215 -6.40 -1.47 15.55
C LYS A 215 -5.10 -1.24 16.33
N TYR A 216 -4.43 -0.10 16.11
CA TYR A 216 -3.20 0.25 16.81
C TYR A 216 -3.45 0.42 18.31
N ASP A 217 -4.43 1.25 18.68
CA ASP A 217 -4.79 1.50 20.09
C ASP A 217 -5.23 0.23 20.81
N ILE A 218 -5.98 -0.65 20.13
CA ILE A 218 -6.41 -1.93 20.70
C ILE A 218 -5.19 -2.82 20.99
N HIS A 219 -4.20 -2.90 20.09
CA HIS A 219 -2.97 -3.64 20.36
C HIS A 219 -2.17 -3.02 21.51
N MET A 220 -2.08 -1.70 21.58
CA MET A 220 -1.41 -1.00 22.67
C MET A 220 -2.09 -1.30 24.01
N LEU A 221 -3.42 -1.25 24.08
CA LEU A 221 -4.17 -1.59 25.30
C LEU A 221 -3.99 -3.06 25.70
N LEU A 222 -4.02 -3.97 24.73
CA LEU A 222 -3.81 -5.41 24.96
C LEU A 222 -2.44 -5.70 25.57
N ARG A 223 -1.40 -4.99 25.11
CA ARG A 223 -0.05 -5.08 25.70
C ARG A 223 -0.03 -4.71 27.19
N HIS A 224 -0.94 -3.85 27.64
CA HIS A 224 -1.11 -3.49 29.04
C HIS A 224 -2.28 -4.22 29.72
N GLY A 225 -2.72 -5.35 29.16
CA GLY A 225 -3.71 -6.25 29.77
C GLY A 225 -5.17 -5.84 29.60
N VAL A 226 -5.49 -4.81 28.82
CA VAL A 226 -6.85 -4.30 28.63
C VAL A 226 -7.34 -4.61 27.22
N ARG A 227 -8.44 -5.37 27.07
CA ARG A 227 -9.09 -5.55 25.77
C ARG A 227 -10.20 -4.53 25.57
N MET A 228 -9.95 -3.53 24.73
CA MET A 228 -11.00 -2.60 24.31
C MET A 228 -12.12 -3.34 23.56
N ARG A 229 -13.37 -3.00 23.87
CA ARG A 229 -14.58 -3.47 23.20
C ARG A 229 -15.51 -2.28 22.90
N GLY A 230 -16.53 -2.52 22.09
CA GLY A 230 -17.51 -1.48 21.75
C GLY A 230 -16.99 -0.46 20.74
N LEU A 231 -16.05 -0.84 19.86
CA LEU A 231 -15.65 -0.01 18.72
C LEU A 231 -16.86 0.19 17.81
N VAL A 232 -17.40 1.41 17.77
CA VAL A 232 -18.56 1.74 16.92
C VAL A 232 -18.14 2.37 15.61
N HIS A 233 -16.97 3.01 15.56
CA HIS A 233 -16.50 3.67 14.35
C HIS A 233 -14.99 3.89 14.34
N ASP A 234 -14.31 3.31 13.36
CA ASP A 234 -12.97 3.72 12.93
C ASP A 234 -13.06 4.71 11.75
N THR A 235 -12.60 5.94 11.97
CA THR A 235 -12.69 7.02 10.97
C THR A 235 -11.77 6.83 9.76
N ARG A 236 -10.66 6.09 9.90
CA ARG A 236 -9.76 5.74 8.79
C ARG A 236 -10.44 4.73 7.86
N VAL A 237 -11.02 3.67 8.44
CA VAL A 237 -11.74 2.63 7.68
C VAL A 237 -12.98 3.22 7.01
N ALA A 238 -13.76 4.03 7.72
CA ALA A 238 -14.93 4.69 7.16
C ALA A 238 -14.56 5.59 5.97
N MET A 239 -13.47 6.35 6.07
CA MET A 239 -13.03 7.21 4.98
C MET A 239 -12.63 6.42 3.74
N ALA A 240 -11.97 5.27 3.90
CA ALA A 240 -11.58 4.42 2.79
C ALA A 240 -12.78 3.86 2.01
N LEU A 241 -13.94 3.68 2.66
CA LEU A 241 -15.19 3.31 1.99
C LEU A 241 -15.88 4.53 1.34
N LEU A 242 -15.90 5.66 2.03
CA LEU A 242 -16.50 6.91 1.55
C LEU A 242 -15.78 7.47 0.33
N ASN A 243 -14.44 7.40 0.29
CA ASN A 243 -13.63 7.73 -0.86
C ASN A 243 -12.32 6.93 -0.89
N GLU A 244 -12.30 5.89 -1.70
CA GLU A 244 -11.15 5.00 -1.87
C GLU A 244 -10.04 5.60 -2.75
N ASN A 245 -10.27 6.78 -3.33
CA ASN A 245 -9.27 7.54 -4.10
C ASN A 245 -8.50 8.57 -3.26
N GLU A 246 -8.67 8.61 -1.94
CA GLU A 246 -7.86 9.50 -1.11
C GLU A 246 -6.37 9.12 -1.17
N PRO A 247 -5.46 10.10 -1.38
CA PRO A 247 -4.03 9.83 -1.42
C PRO A 247 -3.45 9.46 -0.04
N SER A 248 -4.14 9.84 1.04
CA SER A 248 -3.77 9.52 2.40
C SER A 248 -5.01 9.46 3.28
N PHE A 249 -5.03 8.48 4.18
CA PHE A 249 -6.07 8.32 5.19
C PHE A 249 -5.62 8.76 6.58
N ALA A 250 -4.47 9.44 6.71
CA ALA A 250 -4.00 9.96 7.99
C ALA A 250 -4.92 11.07 8.49
N LEU A 251 -5.24 11.08 9.79
CA LEU A 251 -6.15 12.03 10.42
C LEU A 251 -5.84 13.48 10.06
N LYS A 252 -4.57 13.89 10.14
CA LYS A 252 -4.12 15.26 9.87
C LYS A 252 -4.36 15.69 8.43
N ASN A 253 -4.14 14.80 7.47
CA ASN A 253 -4.39 15.04 6.04
C ASN A 253 -5.90 15.14 5.76
N LEU A 254 -6.68 14.24 6.36
CA LEU A 254 -8.14 14.27 6.25
C LEU A 254 -8.72 15.53 6.90
N ALA A 255 -8.27 15.90 8.10
CA ALA A 255 -8.67 17.12 8.80
C ALA A 255 -8.33 18.38 8.00
N THR A 256 -7.14 18.45 7.40
CA THR A 256 -6.75 19.58 6.56
C THR A 256 -7.62 19.70 5.30
N LYS A 257 -7.98 18.58 4.67
CA LYS A 257 -8.78 18.57 3.43
C LYS A 257 -10.28 18.79 3.68
N TYR A 258 -10.82 18.11 4.70
CA TYR A 258 -12.25 18.03 4.98
C TYR A 258 -12.71 18.92 6.14
N GLY A 259 -11.80 19.42 6.97
CA GLY A 259 -12.08 20.19 8.18
C GLY A 259 -13.04 21.35 7.96
N LYS A 260 -12.93 22.03 6.82
CA LYS A 260 -13.82 23.14 6.45
C LYS A 260 -15.30 22.78 6.44
N TYR A 261 -15.64 21.49 6.30
CA TYR A 261 -17.03 21.01 6.33
C TYR A 261 -17.53 20.66 7.73
N PHE A 262 -16.66 20.64 8.73
CA PHE A 262 -17.00 20.33 10.13
C PHE A 262 -16.39 21.32 11.13
N GLY A 263 -16.10 22.54 10.68
CA GLY A 263 -15.70 23.66 11.54
C GLY A 263 -14.22 23.72 11.91
N PHE A 264 -13.34 23.07 11.14
CA PHE A 264 -11.90 23.12 11.32
C PHE A 264 -11.21 23.76 10.11
N HIS A 265 -10.63 24.95 10.29
CA HIS A 265 -10.05 25.75 9.19
C HIS A 265 -8.52 25.80 9.18
N ASP A 266 -7.86 25.22 10.19
CA ASP A 266 -6.42 25.25 10.31
C ASP A 266 -5.75 24.08 9.57
N THR A 267 -4.48 24.25 9.22
CA THR A 267 -3.64 23.11 8.83
C THR A 267 -3.29 22.29 10.06
N SER A 268 -3.47 20.98 9.97
CA SER A 268 -3.06 20.08 11.06
C SER A 268 -1.67 19.54 10.79
N HIS A 269 -0.69 19.91 11.62
CA HIS A 269 0.68 19.41 11.53
C HIS A 269 0.79 17.96 12.02
N THR A 270 1.64 17.16 11.39
CA THR A 270 1.95 15.80 11.87
C THR A 270 2.89 15.86 13.07
N PHE A 271 2.99 14.74 13.81
CA PHE A 271 3.94 14.63 14.90
C PHE A 271 5.39 14.83 14.42
N GLU A 272 5.78 14.26 13.28
CA GLU A 272 7.11 14.45 12.71
C GLU A 272 7.38 15.91 12.31
N ASP A 273 6.37 16.62 11.79
CA ASP A 273 6.50 18.06 11.46
C ASP A 273 6.82 18.90 12.71
N LEU A 274 6.18 18.57 13.84
CA LEU A 274 6.29 19.33 15.08
C LEU A 274 7.48 18.87 15.94
N PHE A 275 7.80 17.59 15.96
CA PHE A 275 8.71 16.98 16.93
C PHE A 275 9.88 16.24 16.28
N GLY A 276 9.86 16.03 14.96
CA GLY A 276 10.91 15.31 14.24
C GLY A 276 11.08 13.89 14.77
N LYS A 277 12.25 13.60 15.34
CA LYS A 277 12.57 12.29 15.95
C LYS A 277 12.38 12.25 17.47
N THR A 278 11.92 13.35 18.08
CA THR A 278 11.62 13.39 19.51
C THR A 278 10.49 12.39 19.80
N ARG A 279 10.58 11.65 20.90
CA ARG A 279 9.53 10.70 21.28
C ARG A 279 8.45 11.39 22.11
N PHE A 280 7.25 10.82 22.16
CA PHE A 280 6.14 11.46 22.86
C PHE A 280 6.35 11.59 24.38
N ASP A 281 7.10 10.66 25.00
CA ASP A 281 7.50 10.71 26.42
C ASP A 281 8.45 11.87 26.76
N ASP A 282 9.00 12.56 25.76
CA ASP A 282 9.85 13.76 25.90
C ASP A 282 9.07 15.08 25.71
N VAL A 283 7.79 15.02 25.34
CA VAL A 283 6.98 16.21 25.00
C VAL A 283 6.44 16.88 26.28
N PRO A 284 6.63 18.19 26.48
CA PRO A 284 6.05 18.91 27.62
C PRO A 284 4.51 18.80 27.69
N PHE A 285 3.94 18.78 28.90
CA PHE A 285 2.51 18.50 29.11
C PHE A 285 1.55 19.50 28.48
N ASP A 286 1.89 20.78 28.45
CA ASP A 286 1.10 21.82 27.80
C ASP A 286 0.95 21.54 26.30
N VAL A 287 2.06 21.19 25.64
CA VAL A 287 2.09 20.80 24.24
C VAL A 287 1.40 19.45 24.01
N ALA A 288 1.68 18.46 24.87
CA ALA A 288 1.11 17.11 24.78
C ALA A 288 -0.42 17.15 24.93
N LEU A 289 -0.95 17.97 25.85
CA LEU A 289 -2.38 18.19 26.00
C LEU A 289 -3.00 18.68 24.70
N VAL A 290 -2.46 19.75 24.12
CA VAL A 290 -3.03 20.35 22.90
C VAL A 290 -2.98 19.36 21.76
N TYR A 291 -1.87 18.64 21.60
CA TYR A 291 -1.72 17.66 20.53
C TYR A 291 -2.72 16.50 20.68
N ALA A 292 -2.69 15.80 21.81
CA ALA A 292 -3.46 14.57 22.00
C ALA A 292 -4.97 14.83 22.11
N ALA A 293 -5.37 15.85 22.88
CA ALA A 293 -6.79 16.22 23.00
C ALA A 293 -7.36 16.73 21.67
N LYS A 294 -6.55 17.39 20.84
CA LYS A 294 -6.96 17.79 19.47
C LYS A 294 -7.19 16.58 18.58
N ASP A 295 -6.45 15.48 18.73
CA ASP A 295 -6.62 14.30 17.89
C ASP A 295 -7.92 13.55 18.17
N THR A 296 -8.29 13.38 19.44
CA THR A 296 -9.62 12.84 19.75
C THR A 296 -10.75 13.80 19.39
N HIS A 297 -10.54 15.12 19.54
CA HIS A 297 -11.53 16.11 19.12
C HIS A 297 -11.76 16.09 17.60
N LEU A 298 -10.69 16.10 16.80
CA LEU A 298 -10.76 16.00 15.34
C LEU A 298 -11.37 14.66 14.91
N THR A 299 -11.01 13.56 15.57
CA THR A 299 -11.60 12.24 15.34
C THR A 299 -13.11 12.26 15.57
N TRP A 300 -13.57 12.89 16.65
CA TRP A 300 -15.01 13.05 16.93
C TRP A 300 -15.73 13.88 15.86
N LYS A 301 -15.17 15.02 15.46
CA LYS A 301 -15.77 15.87 14.41
C LYS A 301 -15.81 15.17 13.05
N LEU A 302 -14.73 14.46 12.70
CA LEU A 302 -14.67 13.67 11.47
C LEU A 302 -15.70 12.53 11.50
N TYR A 303 -15.85 11.84 12.63
CA TYR A 303 -16.88 10.82 12.82
C TYR A 303 -18.28 11.35 12.54
N LEU A 304 -18.67 12.47 13.15
CA LEU A 304 -19.99 13.07 12.93
C LEU A 304 -20.23 13.37 11.44
N TRP A 305 -19.24 13.98 10.78
CA TRP A 305 -19.31 14.26 9.35
C TRP A 305 -19.42 12.98 8.52
N GLN A 306 -18.61 11.96 8.81
CA GLN A 306 -18.65 10.68 8.10
C GLN A 306 -19.99 9.96 8.28
N ARG A 307 -20.56 9.97 9.49
CA ARG A 307 -21.88 9.38 9.76
C ARG A 307 -22.98 10.07 8.97
N GLU A 308 -22.94 11.39 8.85
CA GLU A 308 -23.88 12.13 8.00
C GLU A 308 -23.85 11.64 6.54
N HIS A 309 -22.66 11.40 5.99
CA HIS A 309 -22.50 10.89 4.62
C HIS A 309 -22.86 9.42 4.47
N LEU A 310 -22.46 8.56 5.42
CA LEU A 310 -22.81 7.14 5.40
C LEU A 310 -24.33 6.93 5.49
N ASN A 311 -25.03 7.72 6.32
CA ASN A 311 -26.49 7.64 6.45
C ASN A 311 -27.23 7.94 5.13
N ARG A 312 -26.60 8.69 4.20
CA ARG A 312 -27.15 8.94 2.84
C ARG A 312 -26.89 7.79 1.87
N LEU A 313 -26.04 6.83 2.24
CA LEU A 313 -25.56 5.72 1.41
C LEU A 313 -25.85 4.39 2.12
N SER A 314 -27.13 4.06 2.30
CA SER A 314 -27.60 2.94 3.13
C SER A 314 -26.87 1.61 2.90
N LYS A 315 -26.63 1.23 1.64
CA LYS A 315 -25.91 -0.01 1.29
C LYS A 315 -24.44 0.02 1.74
N LEU A 316 -23.77 1.17 1.57
CA LEU A 316 -22.39 1.38 2.02
C LEU A 316 -22.31 1.47 3.55
N ASP A 317 -23.31 2.06 4.21
CA ASP A 317 -23.40 2.09 5.67
C ASP A 317 -23.58 0.67 6.25
N GLY A 318 -24.44 -0.14 5.65
CA GLY A 318 -24.59 -1.56 6.00
C GLY A 318 -23.27 -2.32 5.84
N LEU A 319 -22.59 -2.18 4.70
CA LEU A 319 -21.26 -2.75 4.50
C LEU A 319 -20.26 -2.30 5.58
N TYR A 320 -20.24 -1.01 5.91
CA TYR A 320 -19.32 -0.50 6.93
C TYR A 320 -19.62 -1.08 8.31
N ARG A 321 -20.88 -0.99 8.75
CA ARG A 321 -21.31 -1.36 10.11
C ARG A 321 -21.30 -2.87 10.34
N ASP A 322 -21.70 -3.64 9.34
CA ASP A 322 -21.94 -5.08 9.49
C ASP A 322 -20.74 -5.92 9.02
N LEU A 323 -19.83 -5.33 8.23
CA LEU A 323 -18.63 -6.02 7.71
C LEU A 323 -17.33 -5.37 8.16
N GLU A 324 -17.05 -4.14 7.72
CA GLU A 324 -15.70 -3.57 7.87
C GLU A 324 -15.36 -3.17 9.31
N ASN A 325 -16.29 -2.55 10.04
CA ASN A 325 -16.03 -2.15 11.42
C ASN A 325 -15.85 -3.38 12.36
N PRO A 326 -16.71 -4.42 12.30
CA PRO A 326 -16.50 -5.64 13.08
C PRO A 326 -15.22 -6.41 12.72
N LEU A 327 -14.78 -6.35 11.46
CA LEU A 327 -13.54 -7.01 11.03
C LEU A 327 -12.28 -6.44 11.68
N ILE A 328 -12.33 -5.23 12.23
CA ILE A 328 -11.19 -4.66 12.97
C ILE A 328 -10.85 -5.57 14.16
N ASP A 329 -11.87 -6.01 14.91
CA ASP A 329 -11.68 -6.93 16.04
C ASP A 329 -11.11 -8.27 15.59
N VAL A 330 -11.55 -8.77 14.44
CA VAL A 330 -11.02 -10.01 13.83
C VAL A 330 -9.55 -9.83 13.43
N CYS A 331 -9.19 -8.69 12.81
CA CYS A 331 -7.80 -8.40 12.44
C CYS A 331 -6.89 -8.31 13.66
N VAL A 332 -7.35 -7.67 14.74
CA VAL A 332 -6.61 -7.63 16.01
C VAL A 332 -6.38 -9.04 16.52
N ASP A 333 -7.40 -9.89 16.55
CA ASP A 333 -7.28 -11.26 17.08
C ASP A 333 -6.37 -12.14 16.21
N MET A 334 -6.44 -12.00 14.88
CA MET A 334 -5.51 -12.65 13.95
C MET A 334 -4.06 -12.20 14.17
N GLU A 335 -3.85 -10.89 14.31
CA GLU A 335 -2.54 -10.29 14.57
C GLU A 335 -1.98 -10.72 15.92
N GLN A 336 -2.81 -10.85 16.96
CA GLN A 336 -2.39 -11.38 18.25
C GLN A 336 -2.09 -12.88 18.20
N ALA A 337 -2.88 -13.66 17.44
CA ALA A 337 -2.64 -15.09 17.29
C ALA A 337 -1.29 -15.35 16.62
N GLY A 338 -1.00 -14.72 15.48
CA GLY A 338 0.27 -14.87 14.76
C GLY A 338 0.61 -16.31 14.34
N PHE A 339 1.81 -16.50 13.79
CA PHE A 339 2.29 -17.80 13.29
C PHE A 339 3.59 -18.22 13.99
N LEU A 340 3.68 -19.49 14.40
CA LEU A 340 4.88 -20.05 14.98
C LEU A 340 5.88 -20.41 13.88
N ILE A 341 7.14 -20.04 14.05
CA ILE A 341 8.24 -20.32 13.11
C ILE A 341 9.17 -21.40 13.68
N ASP A 342 9.46 -22.41 12.86
CA ASP A 342 10.46 -23.44 13.16
C ASP A 342 11.88 -22.93 12.82
N ARG A 343 12.56 -22.40 13.83
CA ARG A 343 13.92 -21.86 13.70
C ARG A 343 14.94 -22.92 13.31
N GLN A 344 14.80 -24.15 13.83
CA GLN A 344 15.77 -25.21 13.56
C GLN A 344 15.67 -25.64 12.10
N TYR A 345 14.45 -25.82 11.60
CA TYR A 345 14.22 -26.08 10.19
C TYR A 345 14.69 -24.93 9.30
N ALA A 346 14.48 -23.66 9.70
CA ALA A 346 14.94 -22.52 8.92
C ALA A 346 16.46 -22.54 8.69
N VAL A 347 17.25 -22.91 9.70
CA VAL A 347 18.72 -23.02 9.58
C VAL A 347 19.12 -24.13 8.61
N ILE A 348 18.50 -25.30 8.74
CA ILE A 348 18.75 -26.45 7.84
C ILE A 348 18.40 -26.07 6.41
N TYR A 349 17.22 -25.48 6.22
CA TYR A 349 16.72 -25.11 4.90
C TYR A 349 17.54 -24.00 4.25
N ALA A 350 18.04 -23.04 5.03
CA ALA A 350 18.97 -22.02 4.55
C ALA A 350 20.25 -22.64 3.99
N GLU A 351 20.81 -23.65 4.66
CA GLU A 351 22.03 -24.32 4.22
C GLU A 351 21.82 -25.13 2.93
N GLU A 352 20.70 -25.85 2.82
CA GLU A 352 20.31 -26.54 1.58
C GLU A 352 20.23 -25.57 0.39
N LEU A 353 19.57 -24.42 0.58
CA LEU A 353 19.44 -23.39 -0.45
C LEU A 353 20.80 -22.79 -0.82
N ARG A 354 21.69 -22.51 0.15
CA ARG A 354 23.04 -22.00 -0.12
C ARG A 354 23.86 -22.96 -0.98
N GLN A 355 23.74 -24.27 -0.73
CA GLN A 355 24.42 -25.28 -1.52
C GLN A 355 23.87 -25.34 -2.96
N GLU A 356 22.56 -25.28 -3.16
CA GLU A 356 21.96 -25.22 -4.51
C GLU A 356 22.35 -23.92 -5.24
N ILE A 357 22.30 -22.78 -4.56
CA ILE A 357 22.71 -21.48 -5.11
C ILE A 357 24.17 -21.49 -5.52
N THR A 358 25.07 -22.08 -4.72
CA THR A 358 26.50 -22.18 -5.04
C THR A 358 26.73 -23.00 -6.31
N LYS A 359 26.02 -24.12 -6.47
CA LYS A 359 26.09 -24.94 -7.70
C LYS A 359 25.59 -24.18 -8.93
N LEU A 360 24.46 -23.49 -8.81
CA LEU A 360 23.91 -22.66 -9.90
C LEU A 360 24.84 -21.51 -10.24
N GLN A 361 25.45 -20.87 -9.24
CA GLN A 361 26.41 -19.78 -9.43
C GLN A 361 27.64 -20.25 -10.21
N GLN A 362 28.16 -21.45 -9.90
CA GLN A 362 29.28 -22.01 -10.66
C GLN A 362 28.91 -22.22 -12.14
N SER A 363 27.74 -22.82 -12.40
CA SER A 363 27.23 -22.98 -13.77
C SER A 363 27.04 -21.62 -14.48
N LEU A 364 26.58 -20.60 -13.77
CA LEU A 364 26.45 -19.25 -14.32
C LEU A 364 27.79 -18.59 -14.62
N HIS A 365 28.84 -18.83 -13.82
CA HIS A 365 30.19 -18.39 -14.15
C HIS A 365 30.69 -19.05 -15.44
N ASP A 366 30.38 -20.33 -15.66
CA ASP A 366 30.75 -21.03 -16.88
C ASP A 366 30.04 -20.45 -18.11
N HIS A 367 28.77 -20.03 -17.94
CA HIS A 367 27.96 -19.43 -19.01
C HIS A 367 28.30 -17.97 -19.32
N PHE A 368 28.55 -17.16 -18.29
CA PHE A 368 28.58 -15.70 -18.42
C PHE A 368 29.86 -15.05 -17.89
N GLY A 369 30.76 -15.82 -17.32
CA GLY A 369 31.96 -15.34 -16.63
C GLY A 369 31.67 -14.82 -15.22
N ASN A 370 32.70 -14.29 -14.58
CA ASN A 370 32.62 -13.81 -13.21
C ASN A 370 31.90 -12.45 -13.13
N LEU A 371 30.66 -12.45 -12.65
CA LEU A 371 29.84 -11.26 -12.46
C LEU A 371 28.84 -11.43 -11.32
N ASN A 372 28.30 -10.33 -10.80
CA ASN A 372 27.22 -10.36 -9.83
C ASN A 372 25.88 -10.62 -10.54
N PHE A 373 25.39 -11.86 -10.47
CA PHE A 373 24.14 -12.30 -11.13
C PHE A 373 22.85 -11.68 -10.55
N ASN A 374 22.96 -10.94 -9.44
CA ASN A 374 21.87 -10.13 -8.91
C ASN A 374 21.93 -8.67 -9.36
N SER A 375 22.97 -8.24 -10.09
CA SER A 375 23.10 -6.88 -10.62
C SER A 375 22.51 -6.75 -12.03
N PRO A 376 21.38 -6.04 -12.21
CA PRO A 376 20.77 -5.86 -13.53
C PRO A 376 21.71 -5.15 -14.51
N ILE A 377 22.55 -4.24 -14.01
CA ILE A 377 23.47 -3.44 -14.84
C ILE A 377 24.57 -4.34 -15.42
N GLN A 378 25.21 -5.18 -14.59
CA GLN A 378 26.27 -6.07 -15.06
C GLN A 378 25.72 -7.11 -16.04
N LEU A 379 24.55 -7.66 -15.75
CA LEU A 379 23.89 -8.61 -16.64
C LEU A 379 23.43 -7.98 -17.95
N ALA A 380 22.88 -6.76 -17.93
CA ALA A 380 22.48 -6.07 -19.16
C ALA A 380 23.70 -5.81 -20.05
N LYS A 381 24.83 -5.39 -19.48
CA LYS A 381 26.09 -5.26 -20.23
C LYS A 381 26.49 -6.60 -20.86
N LYS A 382 26.50 -7.67 -20.06
CA LYS A 382 26.88 -9.00 -20.53
C LYS A 382 25.97 -9.49 -21.66
N PHE A 383 24.66 -9.37 -21.49
CA PHE A 383 23.68 -9.91 -22.42
C PHE A 383 23.63 -9.14 -23.72
N TYR A 384 23.58 -7.81 -23.65
CA TYR A 384 23.29 -6.99 -24.83
C TYR A 384 24.54 -6.43 -25.52
N ASP A 385 25.62 -6.15 -24.77
CA ASP A 385 26.85 -5.62 -25.38
C ASP A 385 27.83 -6.72 -25.79
N GLU A 386 28.04 -7.70 -24.91
CA GLU A 386 29.03 -8.76 -25.13
C GLU A 386 28.45 -9.95 -25.89
N LEU A 387 27.29 -10.47 -25.46
CA LEU A 387 26.63 -11.63 -26.08
C LEU A 387 25.65 -11.25 -27.20
N GLN A 388 25.35 -9.96 -27.37
CA GLN A 388 24.44 -9.44 -28.39
C GLN A 388 23.07 -10.15 -28.45
N LEU A 389 22.53 -10.51 -27.28
CA LEU A 389 21.18 -11.05 -27.16
C LEU A 389 20.13 -10.02 -27.62
N PRO A 390 18.96 -10.46 -28.12
CA PRO A 390 17.94 -9.54 -28.61
C PRO A 390 17.31 -8.70 -27.48
N GLU A 391 17.09 -7.41 -27.72
CA GLU A 391 16.41 -6.52 -26.78
C GLU A 391 14.88 -6.66 -26.89
N VAL A 392 14.29 -7.58 -26.13
CA VAL A 392 12.84 -7.86 -26.17
C VAL A 392 12.03 -6.76 -25.47
N ASN A 393 12.51 -6.25 -24.33
CA ASN A 393 11.89 -5.16 -23.57
C ASN A 393 12.95 -4.11 -23.22
N GLY A 394 13.64 -3.63 -24.26
CA GLY A 394 14.89 -2.89 -24.09
C GLY A 394 15.93 -3.73 -23.34
N ARG A 395 16.77 -3.06 -22.55
CA ARG A 395 17.89 -3.69 -21.84
C ARG A 395 17.54 -4.19 -20.43
N SER A 396 16.29 -4.64 -20.24
CA SER A 396 15.82 -5.19 -18.95
C SER A 396 16.44 -6.57 -18.67
N THR A 397 16.52 -6.94 -17.40
CA THR A 397 16.82 -8.31 -16.97
C THR A 397 15.76 -8.82 -16.00
N ASP A 398 14.55 -8.29 -16.03
CA ASP A 398 13.45 -8.80 -15.20
C ASP A 398 13.01 -10.22 -15.59
N VAL A 399 12.20 -10.86 -14.74
CA VAL A 399 11.75 -12.25 -14.96
C VAL A 399 11.02 -12.40 -16.30
N LYS A 400 10.23 -11.40 -16.74
CA LYS A 400 9.48 -11.47 -18.00
C LYS A 400 10.44 -11.47 -19.19
N THR A 401 11.40 -10.56 -19.19
CA THR A 401 12.42 -10.41 -20.23
C THR A 401 13.33 -11.62 -20.28
N LEU A 402 13.78 -12.13 -19.13
CA LEU A 402 14.59 -13.34 -19.06
C LEU A 402 13.84 -14.56 -19.61
N LYS A 403 12.55 -14.73 -19.29
CA LYS A 403 11.76 -15.84 -19.86
C LYS A 403 11.68 -15.79 -21.38
N ALA A 404 11.54 -14.60 -21.97
CA ALA A 404 11.55 -14.43 -23.42
C ALA A 404 12.93 -14.71 -24.07
N LEU A 405 13.99 -14.72 -23.26
CA LEU A 405 15.37 -14.99 -23.70
C LEU A 405 15.82 -16.43 -23.43
N CYS A 406 15.00 -17.28 -22.80
CA CYS A 406 15.38 -18.66 -22.47
C CYS A 406 15.88 -19.44 -23.71
N ASP A 407 15.19 -19.31 -24.84
CA ASP A 407 15.57 -20.00 -26.09
C ASP A 407 16.82 -19.43 -26.76
N LYS A 408 17.34 -18.29 -26.27
CA LYS A 408 18.51 -17.61 -26.84
C LYS A 408 19.80 -18.02 -26.16
N HIS A 409 19.75 -18.46 -24.90
CA HIS A 409 20.95 -18.89 -24.19
C HIS A 409 20.62 -19.81 -22.99
N PRO A 410 21.24 -21.00 -22.86
CA PRO A 410 20.90 -22.00 -21.83
C PRO A 410 21.11 -21.49 -20.40
N GLY A 411 22.12 -20.64 -20.17
CA GLY A 411 22.37 -20.03 -18.86
C GLY A 411 21.25 -19.12 -18.33
N ILE A 412 20.28 -18.71 -19.16
CA ILE A 412 19.17 -17.84 -18.73
C ILE A 412 18.20 -18.58 -17.80
N GLU A 413 17.92 -19.85 -18.07
CA GLU A 413 17.08 -20.68 -17.20
C GLU A 413 17.75 -20.90 -15.83
N VAL A 414 19.07 -21.15 -15.85
CA VAL A 414 19.90 -21.24 -14.64
C VAL A 414 19.86 -19.92 -13.86
N LEU A 415 19.89 -18.77 -14.54
CA LEU A 415 19.84 -17.45 -13.92
C LEU A 415 18.48 -17.18 -13.26
N LEU A 416 17.39 -17.55 -13.94
CA LEU A 416 16.03 -17.45 -13.39
C LEU A 416 15.92 -18.25 -12.09
N ARG A 417 16.41 -19.49 -12.10
CA ARG A 417 16.42 -20.34 -10.91
C ARG A 417 17.32 -19.79 -9.80
N TYR A 418 18.53 -19.35 -10.13
CA TYR A 418 19.46 -18.71 -9.18
C TYR A 418 18.81 -17.52 -8.48
N ARG A 419 18.15 -16.62 -9.23
CA ARG A 419 17.46 -15.45 -8.65
C ARG A 419 16.25 -15.82 -7.82
N GLU A 420 15.48 -16.83 -8.24
CA GLU A 420 14.36 -17.37 -7.46
C GLU A 420 14.83 -17.83 -6.07
N LEU A 421 15.87 -18.68 -6.03
CA LEU A 421 16.41 -19.22 -4.78
C LEU A 421 17.14 -18.17 -3.95
N SER A 422 17.92 -17.29 -4.57
CA SER A 422 18.60 -16.19 -3.87
C SER A 422 17.60 -15.28 -3.16
N LYS A 423 16.47 -14.97 -3.83
CA LYS A 423 15.38 -14.21 -3.22
C LYS A 423 14.69 -15.02 -2.12
N LEU A 424 14.43 -16.31 -2.34
CA LEU A 424 13.81 -17.20 -1.34
C LEU A 424 14.63 -17.23 -0.05
N LEU A 425 15.95 -17.45 -0.17
CA LEU A 425 16.89 -17.50 0.94
C LEU A 425 16.92 -16.17 1.69
N SER A 426 17.29 -15.08 1.01
CA SER A 426 17.53 -13.78 1.66
C SER A 426 16.24 -13.11 2.17
N THR A 427 15.18 -13.09 1.37
CA THR A 427 13.97 -12.32 1.68
C THR A 427 13.05 -13.05 2.66
N TYR A 428 13.11 -14.38 2.70
CA TYR A 428 12.16 -15.17 3.48
C TYR A 428 12.83 -16.11 4.48
N VAL A 429 13.68 -17.04 4.02
CA VAL A 429 14.22 -18.10 4.90
C VAL A 429 15.13 -17.54 5.99
N GLU A 430 15.98 -16.57 5.67
CA GLU A 430 16.85 -15.92 6.66
C GLU A 430 16.13 -14.78 7.39
N SER A 431 15.32 -13.98 6.69
CA SER A 431 14.70 -12.78 7.27
C SER A 431 13.48 -13.05 8.16
N LEU A 432 12.64 -14.06 7.87
CA LEU A 432 11.42 -14.29 8.67
C LEU A 432 11.71 -14.64 10.14
N PRO A 433 12.68 -15.51 10.47
CA PRO A 433 13.06 -15.77 11.86
C PRO A 433 13.49 -14.53 12.64
N GLU A 434 14.10 -13.54 11.98
CA GLU A 434 14.52 -12.28 12.61
C GLU A 434 13.33 -11.36 12.96
N LYS A 435 12.18 -11.56 12.31
CA LYS A 435 10.94 -10.79 12.55
C LYS A 435 10.08 -11.35 13.69
N MET A 436 10.52 -12.44 14.32
CA MET A 436 9.80 -13.04 15.44
C MET A 436 9.79 -12.07 16.64
N LYS A 437 8.64 -12.00 17.30
CA LYS A 437 8.49 -11.25 18.55
C LYS A 437 8.85 -12.15 19.74
N SER A 438 8.79 -11.58 20.95
CA SER A 438 9.26 -12.23 22.18
C SER A 438 8.50 -13.51 22.55
N ASP A 439 7.29 -13.69 22.03
CA ASP A 439 6.46 -14.88 22.20
C ASP A 439 6.81 -16.03 21.24
N GLY A 440 7.83 -15.85 20.40
CA GLY A 440 8.26 -16.84 19.43
C GLY A 440 7.40 -16.89 18.17
N ARG A 441 6.54 -15.90 17.92
CA ARG A 441 5.67 -15.86 16.75
C ARG A 441 6.02 -14.70 15.82
N ILE A 442 5.62 -14.81 14.57
CA ILE A 442 5.54 -13.68 13.65
C ILE A 442 4.12 -13.15 13.62
N HIS A 443 3.98 -11.83 13.60
CA HIS A 443 2.68 -11.16 13.60
C HIS A 443 2.63 -10.19 12.42
N GLY A 444 2.10 -10.65 11.29
CA GLY A 444 1.88 -9.80 10.13
C GLY A 444 0.66 -8.93 10.32
N SER A 445 0.75 -7.64 9.99
CA SER A 445 -0.37 -6.71 10.09
C SER A 445 -1.30 -6.86 8.89
N PHE A 446 -2.59 -7.09 9.11
CA PHE A 446 -3.62 -7.20 8.08
C PHE A 446 -4.33 -5.87 7.88
N ASN A 447 -4.41 -5.41 6.64
CA ASN A 447 -5.07 -4.16 6.29
C ASN A 447 -6.29 -4.44 5.40
N GLN A 448 -7.48 -4.21 5.95
CA GLN A 448 -8.74 -4.50 5.29
C GLN A 448 -9.16 -3.44 4.26
N VAL A 449 -8.55 -2.25 4.26
CA VAL A 449 -8.92 -1.13 3.37
C VAL A 449 -7.75 -0.57 2.55
N ALA A 450 -6.62 -1.28 2.48
CA ALA A 450 -5.47 -0.84 1.68
C ALA A 450 -5.70 -0.99 0.17
N THR A 451 -6.44 -2.03 -0.24
CA THR A 451 -6.73 -2.27 -1.66
C THR A 451 -8.06 -1.65 -2.03
N VAL A 452 -8.11 -1.04 -3.22
CA VAL A 452 -9.31 -0.42 -3.77
C VAL A 452 -10.43 -1.44 -4.00
N THR A 453 -10.08 -2.70 -4.30
CA THR A 453 -11.04 -3.80 -4.47
C THR A 453 -11.57 -4.33 -3.13
N GLY A 454 -11.02 -3.91 -1.99
CA GLY A 454 -11.44 -4.36 -0.67
C GLY A 454 -10.83 -5.68 -0.21
N ARG A 455 -9.92 -6.30 -0.97
CA ARG A 455 -9.12 -7.44 -0.51
C ARG A 455 -8.20 -7.03 0.64
N PHE A 456 -7.90 -7.97 1.52
CA PHE A 456 -6.85 -7.80 2.51
C PHE A 456 -5.49 -7.61 1.84
N SER A 457 -4.67 -6.75 2.43
CA SER A 457 -3.21 -6.78 2.24
C SER A 457 -2.54 -7.10 3.57
N SER A 458 -1.28 -7.50 3.53
CA SER A 458 -0.49 -7.71 4.74
C SER A 458 0.92 -7.12 4.65
N ASN A 459 1.47 -6.69 5.78
CA ASN A 459 2.83 -6.16 5.89
C ASN A 459 3.47 -6.52 7.24
N GLU A 460 4.80 -6.44 7.30
CA GLU A 460 5.61 -6.68 8.51
C GLU A 460 5.37 -8.00 9.28
N PRO A 461 5.49 -9.20 8.65
CA PRO A 461 5.82 -9.47 7.25
C PRO A 461 4.59 -9.58 6.33
N ASN A 462 4.81 -9.51 5.02
CA ASN A 462 3.74 -9.67 4.03
C ASN A 462 3.39 -11.17 3.85
N LEU A 463 2.44 -11.65 4.64
CA LEU A 463 1.94 -13.03 4.64
C LEU A 463 1.17 -13.40 3.35
N GLN A 464 0.48 -12.43 2.73
CA GLN A 464 -0.25 -12.61 1.46
C GLN A 464 0.67 -13.00 0.30
N ASN A 465 1.93 -12.57 0.32
CA ASN A 465 2.90 -12.80 -0.76
C ASN A 465 3.94 -13.88 -0.41
N LEU A 466 3.70 -14.70 0.62
CA LEU A 466 4.66 -15.71 1.05
C LEU A 466 4.71 -16.87 0.04
N PRO A 467 5.86 -17.12 -0.63
CA PRO A 467 5.99 -18.23 -1.56
C PRO A 467 5.74 -19.57 -0.88
N THR A 468 5.17 -20.55 -1.59
CA THR A 468 4.85 -21.88 -1.05
C THR A 468 6.03 -22.53 -0.33
N LYS A 469 7.25 -22.38 -0.88
CA LYS A 469 8.48 -22.89 -0.27
C LYS A 469 8.82 -22.22 1.07
N ALA A 470 8.50 -20.94 1.24
CA ALA A 470 8.74 -20.21 2.49
C ALA A 470 7.63 -20.46 3.53
N ARG A 471 6.41 -20.82 3.11
CA ARG A 471 5.32 -21.23 4.03
C ARG A 471 5.76 -22.38 4.92
N LYS A 472 6.64 -23.25 4.44
CA LYS A 472 7.20 -24.38 5.19
C LYS A 472 7.89 -23.98 6.48
N LEU A 473 8.31 -22.74 6.67
CA LEU A 473 8.90 -22.30 7.94
C LEU A 473 7.87 -22.21 9.06
N ILE A 474 6.57 -22.15 8.73
CA ILE A 474 5.47 -21.98 9.66
C ILE A 474 4.93 -23.34 10.07
N VAL A 475 4.80 -23.56 11.38
CA VAL A 475 4.35 -24.82 11.98
C VAL A 475 3.18 -24.58 12.93
N ALA A 476 2.34 -25.61 13.09
CA ALA A 476 1.31 -25.63 14.11
C ALA A 476 1.96 -25.77 15.51
N PRO A 477 1.41 -25.13 16.56
CA PRO A 477 1.83 -25.39 17.94
C PRO A 477 1.62 -26.87 18.34
N THR A 478 2.35 -27.33 19.35
CA THR A 478 2.20 -28.69 19.90
C THR A 478 0.74 -28.99 20.28
N GLY A 479 0.23 -30.14 19.85
CA GLY A 479 -1.16 -30.57 20.11
C GLY A 479 -2.21 -29.86 19.25
N LYS A 480 -1.79 -29.02 18.29
CA LYS A 480 -2.66 -28.28 17.38
C LYS A 480 -2.34 -28.63 15.92
N LEU A 481 -3.25 -28.24 15.03
CA LEU A 481 -3.07 -28.29 13.58
C LEU A 481 -3.33 -26.91 12.98
N LEU A 482 -2.75 -26.67 11.82
CA LEU A 482 -3.16 -25.60 10.91
C LEU A 482 -4.20 -26.18 9.94
N VAL A 483 -5.27 -25.44 9.72
CA VAL A 483 -6.32 -25.73 8.74
C VAL A 483 -6.34 -24.59 7.74
N GLY A 484 -6.11 -24.92 6.47
CA GLY A 484 -6.27 -24.01 5.34
C GLY A 484 -7.59 -24.29 4.65
N SER A 485 -8.47 -23.30 4.54
CA SER A 485 -9.76 -23.44 3.84
C SER A 485 -9.87 -22.37 2.77
N ASP A 486 -9.94 -22.77 1.50
CA ASP A 486 -9.88 -21.89 0.32
C ASP A 486 -11.16 -21.96 -0.49
N PHE A 487 -11.68 -20.80 -0.92
CA PHE A 487 -12.83 -20.79 -1.82
C PHE A 487 -12.45 -21.24 -3.24
N SER A 488 -13.05 -22.34 -3.68
CA SER A 488 -12.82 -22.84 -5.04
C SER A 488 -13.46 -21.92 -6.08
N GLN A 489 -12.63 -21.15 -6.80
CA GLN A 489 -13.02 -20.35 -7.97
C GLN A 489 -14.09 -19.29 -7.66
N ILE A 490 -13.93 -18.55 -6.56
CA ILE A 490 -14.92 -17.56 -6.11
C ILE A 490 -15.24 -16.48 -7.17
N GLU A 491 -14.24 -15.96 -7.87
CA GLU A 491 -14.44 -14.91 -8.89
C GLU A 491 -15.27 -15.40 -10.10
N PRO A 492 -14.97 -16.56 -10.73
CA PRO A 492 -15.85 -17.15 -11.74
C PRO A 492 -17.27 -17.46 -11.25
N ARG A 493 -17.46 -17.90 -9.99
CA ARG A 493 -18.80 -18.11 -9.41
C ARG A 493 -19.57 -16.80 -9.26
N VAL A 494 -18.88 -15.74 -8.82
CA VAL A 494 -19.45 -14.38 -8.77
C VAL A 494 -19.83 -13.89 -10.17
N LEU A 495 -18.98 -14.12 -11.19
CA LEU A 495 -19.33 -13.80 -12.58
C LEU A 495 -20.57 -14.56 -13.03
N ALA A 496 -20.66 -15.86 -12.76
CA ALA A 496 -21.82 -16.69 -13.12
C ALA A 496 -23.12 -16.17 -12.50
N HIS A 497 -23.07 -15.70 -11.26
CA HIS A 497 -24.21 -15.09 -10.59
C HIS A 497 -24.55 -13.72 -11.18
N ILE A 498 -23.60 -12.79 -11.26
CA ILE A 498 -23.86 -11.40 -11.65
C ILE A 498 -24.24 -11.28 -13.13
N SER A 499 -23.65 -12.10 -14.01
CA SER A 499 -24.05 -12.13 -15.42
C SER A 499 -25.38 -12.85 -15.63
N GLY A 500 -25.78 -13.74 -14.72
CA GLY A 500 -26.94 -14.61 -14.91
C GLY A 500 -26.80 -15.55 -16.11
N ASP A 501 -25.59 -15.82 -16.59
CA ASP A 501 -25.37 -16.66 -17.77
C ASP A 501 -25.55 -18.15 -17.44
N HIS A 502 -26.66 -18.74 -17.89
CA HIS A 502 -26.99 -20.13 -17.59
C HIS A 502 -25.94 -21.12 -18.09
N HIS A 503 -25.26 -20.85 -19.21
CA HIS A 503 -24.18 -21.71 -19.69
C HIS A 503 -22.95 -21.66 -18.79
N LEU A 504 -22.70 -20.52 -18.13
CA LEU A 504 -21.64 -20.40 -17.13
C LEU A 504 -22.04 -20.99 -15.77
N GLN A 505 -23.33 -20.97 -15.43
CA GLN A 505 -23.86 -21.51 -14.17
C GLN A 505 -23.95 -23.04 -14.17
N GLU A 506 -24.36 -23.64 -15.29
CA GLU A 506 -24.65 -25.07 -15.42
C GLU A 506 -23.52 -26.01 -14.93
N PRO A 507 -22.23 -25.79 -15.25
CA PRO A 507 -21.17 -26.68 -14.76
C PRO A 507 -21.13 -26.78 -13.24
N TYR A 508 -21.43 -25.68 -12.54
CA TYR A 508 -21.49 -25.68 -11.08
C TYR A 508 -22.70 -26.41 -10.53
N LEU A 509 -23.86 -26.27 -11.18
CA LEU A 509 -25.10 -26.93 -10.78
C LEU A 509 -25.02 -28.45 -10.99
N ASN A 510 -24.28 -28.88 -12.02
CA ASN A 510 -24.11 -30.29 -12.37
C ASN A 510 -22.86 -30.94 -11.75
N GLY A 511 -22.07 -30.21 -10.96
CA GLY A 511 -20.84 -30.73 -10.34
C GLY A 511 -19.71 -31.05 -11.32
N GLN A 512 -19.69 -30.39 -12.48
CA GLN A 512 -18.70 -30.56 -13.55
C GLN A 512 -17.50 -29.61 -13.36
N ASP A 513 -16.35 -29.94 -13.98
CA ASP A 513 -15.22 -28.99 -14.04
C ASP A 513 -15.58 -27.82 -14.95
N LEU A 514 -15.52 -26.60 -14.38
CA LEU A 514 -15.84 -25.37 -15.08
C LEU A 514 -15.03 -25.23 -16.37
N TYR A 515 -13.71 -25.30 -16.27
CA TYR A 515 -12.83 -24.94 -17.37
C TYR A 515 -12.86 -25.99 -18.48
N SER A 516 -13.00 -27.27 -18.14
CA SER A 516 -13.21 -28.36 -19.11
C SER A 516 -14.50 -28.15 -19.90
N THR A 517 -15.59 -27.83 -19.20
CA THR A 517 -16.90 -27.63 -19.82
C THR A 517 -16.90 -26.39 -20.71
N LEU A 518 -16.33 -25.29 -20.22
CA LEU A 518 -16.18 -24.06 -21.00
C LEU A 518 -15.33 -24.28 -22.25
N ALA A 519 -14.20 -24.98 -22.10
CA ALA A 519 -13.30 -25.28 -23.19
C ALA A 519 -13.97 -26.12 -24.28
N SER A 520 -14.69 -27.18 -23.88
CA SER A 520 -15.42 -28.04 -24.82
C SER A 520 -16.40 -27.24 -25.68
N ARG A 521 -17.13 -26.28 -25.09
CA ARG A 521 -18.10 -25.44 -25.80
C ARG A 521 -17.44 -24.43 -26.73
N VAL A 522 -16.42 -23.72 -26.25
CA VAL A 522 -15.76 -22.65 -27.01
C VAL A 522 -14.93 -23.22 -28.15
N PHE A 523 -14.12 -24.27 -27.88
CA PHE A 523 -13.28 -24.90 -28.89
C PHE A 523 -14.01 -25.97 -29.72
N LYS A 524 -15.25 -26.32 -29.35
CA LYS A 524 -16.08 -27.34 -30.01
C LYS A 524 -15.39 -28.71 -30.09
N VAL A 525 -14.72 -29.09 -29.01
CA VAL A 525 -14.03 -30.38 -28.86
C VAL A 525 -14.71 -31.22 -27.77
N PRO A 526 -14.60 -32.56 -27.80
CA PRO A 526 -15.14 -33.42 -26.75
C PRO A 526 -14.62 -33.05 -25.35
N ILE A 527 -15.43 -33.26 -24.31
CA ILE A 527 -15.06 -32.88 -22.93
C ILE A 527 -13.91 -33.74 -22.39
N GLU A 528 -13.77 -34.96 -22.91
CA GLU A 528 -12.70 -35.90 -22.61
C GLU A 528 -11.32 -35.32 -23.01
N ASP A 529 -11.27 -34.55 -24.10
CA ASP A 529 -10.06 -33.85 -24.57
C ASP A 529 -9.80 -32.54 -23.79
N CYS A 530 -10.73 -32.15 -22.93
CA CYS A 530 -10.68 -30.94 -22.11
C CYS A 530 -10.39 -31.23 -20.63
N GLY A 531 -9.98 -32.44 -20.27
CA GLY A 531 -9.68 -32.82 -18.89
C GLY A 531 -8.58 -31.99 -18.20
N ASP A 532 -8.32 -32.28 -16.93
CA ASP A 532 -7.27 -31.59 -16.18
C ASP A 532 -5.89 -31.74 -16.85
N GLY A 533 -5.11 -30.66 -16.84
CA GLY A 533 -3.83 -30.60 -17.56
C GLY A 533 -3.91 -30.44 -19.09
N SER A 534 -5.09 -30.53 -19.72
CA SER A 534 -5.22 -30.36 -21.18
C SER A 534 -4.89 -28.94 -21.66
N LYS A 535 -4.43 -28.83 -22.92
CA LYS A 535 -4.16 -27.55 -23.59
C LYS A 535 -5.41 -26.67 -23.60
N TYR A 536 -6.57 -27.22 -23.99
CA TYR A 536 -7.82 -26.47 -24.12
C TYR A 536 -8.31 -25.94 -22.78
N ARG A 537 -8.27 -26.75 -21.71
CA ARG A 537 -8.64 -26.31 -20.37
C ARG A 537 -7.75 -25.17 -19.88
N LYS A 538 -6.44 -25.28 -20.10
CA LYS A 538 -5.47 -24.22 -19.74
C LYS A 538 -5.75 -22.93 -20.50
N MET A 539 -5.95 -23.01 -21.83
CA MET A 539 -6.29 -21.85 -22.66
C MET A 539 -7.60 -21.19 -22.20
N MET A 540 -8.63 -21.97 -21.93
CA MET A 540 -9.92 -21.45 -21.46
C MET A 540 -9.80 -20.78 -20.08
N LYS A 541 -9.04 -21.36 -19.16
CA LYS A 541 -8.78 -20.75 -17.85
C LYS A 541 -8.09 -19.39 -17.98
N VAL A 542 -7.02 -19.31 -18.78
CA VAL A 542 -6.30 -18.06 -19.05
C VAL A 542 -7.22 -17.05 -19.72
N GLY A 543 -7.99 -17.49 -20.72
CA GLY A 543 -8.96 -16.66 -21.45
C GLY A 543 -10.05 -16.07 -20.57
N LEU A 544 -10.68 -16.87 -19.71
CA LEU A 544 -11.72 -16.40 -18.81
C LEU A 544 -11.17 -15.37 -17.81
N LEU A 545 -9.99 -15.63 -17.22
CA LEU A 545 -9.33 -14.67 -16.33
C LEU A 545 -8.95 -13.38 -17.06
N ALA A 546 -8.55 -13.46 -18.33
CA ALA A 546 -8.28 -12.29 -19.15
C ALA A 546 -9.52 -11.43 -19.39
N ILE A 547 -10.69 -12.06 -19.59
CA ILE A 547 -11.98 -11.36 -19.69
C ILE A 547 -12.32 -10.67 -18.36
N LEU A 548 -12.22 -11.41 -17.25
CA LEU A 548 -12.49 -10.91 -15.89
C LEU A 548 -11.65 -9.67 -15.55
N TYR A 549 -10.38 -9.67 -15.97
CA TYR A 549 -9.42 -8.62 -15.65
C TYR A 549 -9.22 -7.60 -16.78
N GLY A 550 -10.01 -7.67 -17.85
CA GLY A 550 -9.92 -6.80 -19.02
C GLY A 550 -8.50 -6.71 -19.60
N THR A 551 -7.82 -7.85 -19.68
CA THR A 551 -6.47 -7.96 -20.22
C THR A 551 -6.45 -7.53 -21.69
N SER A 552 -5.39 -6.84 -22.13
CA SER A 552 -5.25 -6.42 -23.52
C SER A 552 -5.07 -7.63 -24.45
N MET A 553 -5.54 -7.54 -25.70
CA MET A 553 -5.40 -8.62 -26.69
C MET A 553 -3.95 -9.05 -26.90
N TYR A 554 -3.02 -8.09 -26.89
CA TYR A 554 -1.58 -8.35 -27.00
C TYR A 554 -1.02 -9.18 -25.82
N THR A 555 -1.50 -8.91 -24.61
CA THR A 555 -1.10 -9.67 -23.43
C THR A 555 -1.74 -11.05 -23.42
N LEU A 556 -2.98 -11.15 -23.87
CA LEU A 556 -3.68 -12.42 -23.98
C LEU A 556 -3.02 -13.34 -25.01
N SER A 557 -2.65 -12.81 -26.18
CA SER A 557 -1.97 -13.56 -27.24
C SER A 557 -0.62 -14.12 -26.76
N GLU A 558 0.17 -13.30 -26.03
CA GLU A 558 1.42 -13.73 -25.38
C GLU A 558 1.19 -14.85 -24.35
N GLN A 559 0.15 -14.73 -23.50
CA GLN A 559 -0.17 -15.72 -22.47
C GLN A 559 -0.67 -17.06 -23.04
N LEU A 560 -1.37 -17.01 -24.17
CA LEU A 560 -1.90 -18.19 -24.85
C LEU A 560 -0.91 -18.79 -25.85
N GLY A 561 0.12 -18.05 -26.27
CA GLY A 561 1.06 -18.46 -27.30
C GLY A 561 0.42 -18.55 -28.69
N ILE A 562 -0.47 -17.61 -29.00
CA ILE A 562 -1.23 -17.53 -30.27
C ILE A 562 -1.08 -16.13 -30.88
N GLU A 563 -1.51 -15.97 -32.14
CA GLU A 563 -1.49 -14.65 -32.80
C GLU A 563 -2.57 -13.72 -32.24
N VAL A 564 -2.42 -12.39 -32.42
CA VAL A 564 -3.36 -11.39 -31.90
C VAL A 564 -4.77 -11.58 -32.48
N ASP A 565 -4.86 -11.88 -33.78
CA ASP A 565 -6.13 -12.14 -34.46
C ASP A 565 -6.82 -13.41 -33.94
N GLU A 566 -6.04 -14.45 -33.62
CA GLU A 566 -6.55 -15.68 -33.00
C GLU A 566 -7.06 -15.42 -31.58
N ALA A 567 -6.37 -14.58 -30.80
CA ALA A 567 -6.83 -14.17 -29.48
C ALA A 567 -8.14 -13.37 -29.55
N GLN A 568 -8.29 -12.50 -30.55
CA GLN A 568 -9.53 -11.76 -30.81
C GLN A 568 -10.67 -12.72 -31.19
N ALA A 569 -10.43 -13.65 -32.11
CA ALA A 569 -11.41 -14.67 -32.50
C ALA A 569 -11.84 -15.53 -31.30
N PHE A 570 -10.89 -15.94 -30.45
CA PHE A 570 -11.17 -16.68 -29.23
C PHE A 570 -12.10 -15.89 -28.28
N ILE A 571 -11.83 -14.61 -28.02
CA ILE A 571 -12.70 -13.78 -27.17
C ILE A 571 -14.11 -13.64 -27.78
N GLN A 572 -14.20 -13.47 -29.11
CA GLN A 572 -15.49 -13.43 -29.79
C GLN A 572 -16.26 -14.75 -29.63
N ASP A 573 -15.61 -15.90 -29.75
CA ASP A 573 -16.24 -17.20 -29.54
C ASP A 573 -16.69 -17.40 -28.09
N VAL A 574 -15.92 -16.91 -27.11
CA VAL A 574 -16.36 -16.86 -25.72
C VAL A 574 -17.62 -15.99 -25.58
N PHE A 575 -17.65 -14.78 -26.12
CA PHE A 575 -18.83 -13.90 -26.03
C PHE A 575 -20.05 -14.43 -26.79
N ARG A 576 -19.86 -15.16 -27.89
CA ARG A 576 -20.95 -15.86 -28.59
C ARG A 576 -21.51 -17.00 -27.75
N THR A 577 -20.64 -17.73 -27.04
CA THR A 577 -21.03 -18.86 -26.19
C THR A 577 -21.67 -18.40 -24.87
N TYR A 578 -21.20 -17.28 -24.31
CA TYR A 578 -21.67 -16.69 -23.04
C TYR A 578 -22.17 -15.25 -23.26
N PRO A 579 -23.31 -15.08 -23.95
CA PRO A 579 -23.81 -13.78 -24.37
C PRO A 579 -24.19 -12.88 -23.19
N ARG A 580 -24.61 -13.44 -22.05
CA ARG A 580 -24.96 -12.62 -20.88
C ARG A 580 -23.72 -12.11 -20.15
N VAL A 581 -22.60 -12.84 -20.20
CA VAL A 581 -21.29 -12.32 -19.76
C VAL A 581 -20.90 -11.10 -20.58
N HIS A 582 -21.06 -11.17 -21.90
CA HIS A 582 -20.76 -10.04 -22.78
C HIS A 582 -21.68 -8.83 -22.50
N SER A 583 -22.99 -9.07 -22.34
CA SER A 583 -23.95 -8.01 -21.95
C SER A 583 -23.52 -7.34 -20.65
N PHE A 584 -23.24 -8.13 -19.60
CA PHE A 584 -22.81 -7.59 -18.31
C PHE A 584 -21.58 -6.67 -18.42
N ILE A 585 -20.57 -7.05 -19.21
CA ILE A 585 -19.37 -6.22 -19.43
C ILE A 585 -19.74 -4.90 -20.13
N LYS A 586 -20.54 -4.98 -21.20
CA LYS A 586 -20.99 -3.80 -21.94
C LYS A 586 -21.84 -2.87 -21.06
N ASP A 587 -22.80 -3.42 -20.34
CA ASP A 587 -23.70 -2.69 -19.46
C ASP A 587 -22.92 -2.03 -18.32
N THR A 588 -21.88 -2.69 -17.79
CA THR A 588 -20.96 -2.11 -16.80
C THR A 588 -20.19 -0.92 -17.38
N HIS A 589 -19.68 -1.03 -18.60
CA HIS A 589 -18.98 0.07 -19.27
C HIS A 589 -19.89 1.28 -19.52
N GLU A 590 -21.14 1.05 -19.89
CA GLU A 590 -22.13 2.12 -20.04
C GLU A 590 -22.52 2.73 -18.69
N PHE A 591 -22.74 1.90 -17.67
CA PHE A 591 -23.05 2.35 -16.32
C PHE A 591 -21.96 3.25 -15.75
N VAL A 592 -20.68 2.86 -15.86
CA VAL A 592 -19.57 3.66 -15.33
C VAL A 592 -19.36 4.95 -16.12
N LYS A 593 -19.63 4.94 -17.43
CA LYS A 593 -19.63 6.14 -18.27
C LYS A 593 -20.65 7.16 -17.77
N GLU A 594 -21.84 6.70 -17.40
CA GLU A 594 -22.90 7.57 -16.90
C GLU A 594 -22.71 7.97 -15.44
N ASN A 595 -22.34 7.04 -14.57
CA ASN A 595 -22.39 7.25 -13.12
C ASN A 595 -21.04 7.58 -12.49
N GLU A 596 -19.93 7.34 -13.19
CA GLU A 596 -18.55 7.49 -12.67
C GLU A 596 -18.26 6.63 -11.43
N TYR A 597 -19.03 5.57 -11.20
CA TYR A 597 -18.70 4.54 -10.22
C TYR A 597 -19.30 3.20 -10.64
N VAL A 598 -18.86 2.13 -9.97
CA VAL A 598 -19.53 0.83 -9.91
C VAL A 598 -19.62 0.38 -8.45
N GLU A 599 -20.45 -0.61 -8.17
CA GLU A 599 -20.58 -1.17 -6.83
C GLU A 599 -20.61 -2.70 -6.81
N THR A 600 -20.11 -3.30 -5.72
CA THR A 600 -20.21 -4.73 -5.46
C THR A 600 -21.63 -5.14 -5.06
N LEU A 601 -21.89 -6.45 -4.97
CA LEU A 601 -23.18 -6.97 -4.46
C LEU A 601 -23.54 -6.37 -3.09
N TYR A 602 -22.55 -6.08 -2.25
CA TYR A 602 -22.73 -5.57 -0.89
C TYR A 602 -22.55 -4.04 -0.78
N GLY A 603 -22.36 -3.33 -1.89
CA GLY A 603 -22.38 -1.87 -1.94
C GLY A 603 -21.04 -1.18 -1.78
N ARG A 604 -19.92 -1.92 -1.81
CA ARG A 604 -18.59 -1.32 -1.89
C ARG A 604 -18.48 -0.59 -3.22
N LYS A 605 -18.07 0.67 -3.20
CA LYS A 605 -17.96 1.48 -4.42
C LYS A 605 -16.53 1.57 -4.93
N ARG A 606 -16.39 1.54 -6.25
CA ARG A 606 -15.21 1.99 -6.99
C ARG A 606 -15.60 3.20 -7.84
N ARG A 607 -14.98 4.34 -7.60
CA ARG A 607 -15.29 5.65 -8.20
C ARG A 607 -14.20 6.06 -9.20
N PHE A 608 -14.62 6.68 -10.30
CA PHE A 608 -13.79 7.12 -11.41
C PHE A 608 -14.06 8.60 -11.76
N PRO A 609 -13.68 9.55 -10.87
CA PRO A 609 -13.99 10.97 -11.08
C PRO A 609 -13.48 11.48 -12.44
N GLY A 610 -14.37 12.12 -13.20
CA GLY A 610 -14.05 12.68 -14.52
C GLY A 610 -14.00 11.67 -15.67
N HIS A 611 -14.33 10.39 -15.44
CA HIS A 611 -14.40 9.37 -16.48
C HIS A 611 -15.46 9.70 -17.54
N ARG A 612 -16.64 10.22 -17.14
CA ARG A 612 -17.75 10.53 -18.06
C ARG A 612 -17.29 11.45 -19.19
N GLN A 613 -16.54 12.50 -18.85
CA GLN A 613 -16.08 13.46 -19.84
C GLN A 613 -15.04 12.86 -20.78
N LYS A 614 -14.11 12.05 -20.26
CA LYS A 614 -13.09 11.36 -21.07
C LYS A 614 -13.71 10.33 -22.01
N ALA A 615 -14.70 9.57 -21.51
CA ALA A 615 -15.44 8.59 -22.29
C ALA A 615 -16.21 9.23 -23.46
N LYS A 616 -16.85 10.39 -23.24
CA LYS A 616 -17.52 11.15 -24.33
C LYS A 616 -16.57 11.57 -25.45
N VAL A 617 -15.34 11.99 -25.09
CA VAL A 617 -14.31 12.33 -26.08
C VAL A 617 -13.88 11.07 -26.82
N TYR A 618 -13.60 10.00 -26.09
CA TYR A 618 -13.21 8.71 -26.67
C TYR A 618 -14.25 8.20 -27.68
N ASP A 619 -15.52 8.07 -27.28
CA ASP A 619 -16.58 7.51 -28.12
C ASP A 619 -16.76 8.37 -29.39
N ARG A 620 -16.81 9.71 -29.26
CA ARG A 620 -16.90 10.62 -30.41
C ARG A 620 -15.74 10.47 -31.38
N THR A 621 -14.51 10.44 -30.87
CA THR A 621 -13.32 10.31 -31.70
C THR A 621 -13.28 8.94 -32.39
N VAL A 622 -13.68 7.86 -31.70
CA VAL A 622 -13.79 6.53 -32.31
C VAL A 622 -14.85 6.52 -33.41
N ASP A 623 -16.04 7.06 -33.17
CA ASP A 623 -17.12 7.13 -34.16
C ASP A 623 -16.72 7.92 -35.40
N GLU A 624 -15.94 8.99 -35.24
CA GLU A 624 -15.41 9.77 -36.35
C GLU A 624 -14.38 8.99 -37.16
N ILE A 625 -13.46 8.29 -36.50
CA ILE A 625 -12.49 7.41 -37.17
C ILE A 625 -13.20 6.27 -37.92
N CYS A 626 -14.17 5.61 -37.29
CA CYS A 626 -14.91 4.51 -37.89
C CYS A 626 -15.68 4.98 -39.14
N ARG A 627 -16.35 6.14 -39.07
CA ARG A 627 -17.01 6.77 -40.24
C ARG A 627 -16.03 7.12 -41.36
N LEU A 628 -14.84 7.62 -41.04
CA LEU A 628 -13.80 7.94 -42.03
C LEU A 628 -13.29 6.70 -42.77
N LEU A 629 -13.22 5.57 -42.07
CA LEU A 629 -12.70 4.31 -42.62
C LEU A 629 -13.79 3.42 -43.23
N GLY A 630 -15.08 3.71 -42.97
CA GLY A 630 -16.19 2.87 -43.42
C GLY A 630 -16.23 1.51 -42.71
N VAL A 631 -15.85 1.46 -41.44
CA VAL A 631 -15.82 0.25 -40.60
C VAL A 631 -16.69 0.44 -39.37
N ASP A 632 -17.17 -0.66 -38.79
CA ASP A 632 -18.03 -0.64 -37.60
C ASP A 632 -17.25 -0.54 -36.28
N GLU A 633 -15.99 -0.97 -36.27
CA GLU A 633 -15.12 -0.97 -35.09
C GLU A 633 -13.73 -0.40 -35.41
N LEU A 634 -13.08 0.19 -34.40
CA LEU A 634 -11.74 0.75 -34.54
C LEU A 634 -10.73 -0.36 -34.87
N PRO A 635 -10.05 -0.31 -36.02
CA PRO A 635 -9.08 -1.34 -36.41
C PRO A 635 -7.91 -1.43 -35.42
N VAL A 636 -7.34 -2.61 -35.22
CA VAL A 636 -6.22 -2.81 -34.27
C VAL A 636 -4.99 -1.98 -34.63
N ASP A 637 -4.74 -1.79 -35.92
CA ASP A 637 -3.60 -1.08 -36.51
C ASP A 637 -3.87 0.42 -36.77
N PHE A 638 -4.95 0.99 -36.22
CA PHE A 638 -5.37 2.37 -36.50
C PHE A 638 -4.27 3.41 -36.27
N TRP A 639 -3.34 3.18 -35.33
CA TRP A 639 -2.20 4.08 -35.11
C TRP A 639 -1.33 4.25 -36.36
N GLN A 640 -1.19 3.21 -37.16
CA GLN A 640 -0.34 3.14 -38.35
C GLN A 640 -1.11 3.55 -39.62
N ASN A 641 -2.43 3.50 -39.59
CA ASN A 641 -3.28 3.86 -40.72
C ASN A 641 -3.13 5.34 -41.11
N LYS A 642 -2.58 5.60 -42.30
CA LYS A 642 -2.30 6.96 -42.80
C LYS A 642 -3.55 7.76 -43.16
N ALA A 643 -4.69 7.10 -43.37
CA ALA A 643 -5.96 7.76 -43.69
C ALA A 643 -6.56 8.51 -42.49
N ILE A 644 -6.14 8.18 -41.26
CA ILE A 644 -6.67 8.81 -40.06
C ILE A 644 -5.90 10.10 -39.73
N PRO A 645 -6.58 11.26 -39.63
CA PRO A 645 -5.96 12.54 -39.25
C PRO A 645 -5.17 12.47 -37.95
N ARG A 646 -4.02 13.15 -37.92
CA ARG A 646 -3.14 13.21 -36.73
C ARG A 646 -3.85 13.82 -35.51
N GLU A 647 -4.77 14.74 -35.73
CA GLU A 647 -5.58 15.37 -34.69
C GLU A 647 -6.47 14.37 -33.96
N LEU A 648 -7.20 13.52 -34.70
CA LEU A 648 -8.03 12.44 -34.11
C LEU A 648 -7.17 11.42 -33.36
N LYS A 649 -5.99 11.07 -33.90
CA LYS A 649 -5.03 10.20 -33.18
C LYS A 649 -4.56 10.83 -31.87
N ASN A 650 -4.25 12.12 -31.86
CA ASN A 650 -3.83 12.84 -30.66
C ASN A 650 -4.96 12.89 -29.63
N GLN A 651 -6.18 13.26 -30.04
CA GLN A 651 -7.37 13.28 -29.17
C GLN A 651 -7.60 11.92 -28.51
N LEU A 652 -7.54 10.84 -29.29
CA LEU A 652 -7.71 9.50 -28.75
C LEU A 652 -6.56 9.11 -27.82
N ARG A 653 -5.31 9.47 -28.13
CA ARG A 653 -4.15 9.20 -27.26
C ARG A 653 -4.31 9.82 -25.87
N ASP A 654 -4.89 11.02 -25.80
CA ASP A 654 -5.01 11.77 -24.55
C ASP A 654 -6.04 11.15 -23.58
N VAL A 655 -7.03 10.39 -24.10
CA VAL A 655 -8.11 9.80 -23.27
C VAL A 655 -8.12 8.27 -23.23
N LYS A 656 -7.59 7.58 -24.24
CA LYS A 656 -7.70 6.12 -24.42
C LYS A 656 -7.23 5.34 -23.20
N ARG A 657 -6.04 5.68 -22.67
CA ARG A 657 -5.46 4.98 -21.52
C ARG A 657 -6.38 5.07 -20.29
N ASP A 658 -6.94 6.24 -20.03
CA ASP A 658 -7.80 6.45 -18.86
C ASP A 658 -9.16 5.78 -19.03
N VAL A 659 -9.75 5.84 -20.22
CA VAL A 659 -11.03 5.18 -20.53
C VAL A 659 -10.91 3.66 -20.47
N GLU A 660 -9.87 3.08 -21.09
CA GLU A 660 -9.62 1.63 -21.04
C GLU A 660 -9.29 1.16 -19.63
N SER A 661 -8.54 1.96 -18.87
CA SER A 661 -8.25 1.66 -17.47
C SER A 661 -9.52 1.65 -16.61
N ALA A 662 -10.42 2.61 -16.80
CA ALA A 662 -11.70 2.65 -16.09
C ALA A 662 -12.61 1.49 -16.49
N ARG A 663 -12.76 1.20 -17.78
CA ARG A 663 -13.51 0.03 -18.29
C ARG A 663 -13.03 -1.26 -17.65
N ARG A 664 -11.72 -1.52 -17.70
CA ARG A 664 -11.09 -2.69 -17.06
C ARG A 664 -11.32 -2.75 -15.56
N GLN A 665 -11.07 -1.66 -14.85
CA GLN A 665 -11.22 -1.61 -13.40
C GLN A 665 -12.69 -1.72 -12.96
N SER A 666 -13.65 -1.25 -13.77
CA SER A 666 -15.07 -1.28 -13.44
C SER A 666 -15.61 -2.71 -13.34
N VAL A 667 -15.32 -3.56 -14.35
CA VAL A 667 -15.70 -4.97 -14.35
C VAL A 667 -14.98 -5.74 -13.24
N ASN A 668 -13.65 -5.57 -13.14
CA ASN A 668 -12.85 -6.22 -12.10
C ASN A 668 -13.36 -5.86 -10.70
N ALA A 669 -13.64 -4.58 -10.41
CA ALA A 669 -14.06 -4.14 -9.09
C ALA A 669 -15.38 -4.78 -8.64
N ILE A 670 -16.34 -4.99 -9.55
CA ILE A 670 -17.59 -5.68 -9.24
C ILE A 670 -17.32 -7.12 -8.83
N ILE A 671 -16.52 -7.85 -9.60
CA ILE A 671 -16.30 -9.29 -9.42
C ILE A 671 -15.34 -9.56 -8.27
N GLN A 672 -14.12 -9.03 -8.35
CA GLN A 672 -13.08 -9.20 -7.35
C GLN A 672 -13.46 -8.55 -6.02
N GLY A 673 -14.14 -7.40 -6.07
CA GLY A 673 -14.63 -6.75 -4.86
C GLY A 673 -15.76 -7.51 -4.18
N THR A 674 -16.68 -8.10 -4.95
CA THR A 674 -17.70 -8.99 -4.38
C THR A 674 -17.04 -10.23 -3.77
N ALA A 675 -16.07 -10.85 -4.44
CA ALA A 675 -15.33 -11.98 -3.86
C ALA A 675 -14.63 -11.61 -2.55
N ALA A 676 -14.01 -10.41 -2.48
CA ALA A 676 -13.39 -9.89 -1.27
C ALA A 676 -14.41 -9.68 -0.13
N ASP A 677 -15.59 -9.13 -0.45
CA ASP A 677 -16.67 -8.96 0.52
C ASP A 677 -17.18 -10.32 1.05
N ILE A 678 -17.31 -11.34 0.19
CA ILE A 678 -17.69 -12.71 0.58
C ILE A 678 -16.63 -13.31 1.51
N MET A 679 -15.34 -13.19 1.15
CA MET A 679 -14.24 -13.67 1.99
C MET A 679 -14.26 -13.01 3.37
N LYS A 680 -14.46 -11.69 3.41
CA LYS A 680 -14.60 -10.92 4.65
C LYS A 680 -15.77 -11.38 5.51
N ARG A 681 -16.93 -11.69 4.91
CA ARG A 681 -18.09 -12.22 5.63
C ARG A 681 -17.79 -13.62 6.18
N ALA A 682 -17.10 -14.45 5.40
CA ALA A 682 -16.63 -15.76 5.83
C ALA A 682 -15.68 -15.66 7.03
N MET A 683 -14.77 -14.68 7.05
CA MET A 683 -13.87 -14.42 8.18
C MET A 683 -14.63 -14.06 9.46
N LEU A 684 -15.72 -13.29 9.39
CA LEU A 684 -16.58 -13.02 10.55
C LEU A 684 -17.23 -14.30 11.09
N ASN A 685 -17.79 -15.13 10.19
CA ASN A 685 -18.42 -16.40 10.58
C ASN A 685 -17.39 -17.35 11.22
N LEU A 686 -16.22 -17.50 10.59
CA LEU A 686 -15.12 -18.32 11.07
C LEU A 686 -14.61 -17.82 12.42
N HIS A 687 -14.41 -16.52 12.59
CA HIS A 687 -13.95 -15.93 13.84
C HIS A 687 -14.91 -16.23 14.99
N GLN A 688 -16.21 -16.02 14.79
CA GLN A 688 -17.22 -16.34 15.80
C GLN A 688 -17.23 -17.83 16.17
N TYR A 689 -17.08 -18.72 15.19
CA TYR A 689 -17.00 -20.15 15.43
C TYR A 689 -15.72 -20.54 16.17
N CYS A 690 -14.57 -19.97 15.78
CA CYS A 690 -13.28 -20.19 16.44
C CYS A 690 -13.31 -19.76 17.92
N VAL A 691 -13.87 -18.57 18.21
CA VAL A 691 -14.02 -18.07 19.58
C VAL A 691 -14.82 -19.04 20.44
N LYS A 692 -15.91 -19.62 19.92
CA LYS A 692 -16.73 -20.62 20.64
C LYS A 692 -15.97 -21.92 20.92
N LYS A 693 -15.08 -22.32 20.02
CA LYS A 693 -14.27 -23.55 20.15
C LYS A 693 -12.96 -23.35 20.94
N GLY A 694 -12.56 -22.11 21.22
CA GLY A 694 -11.22 -21.83 21.76
C GLY A 694 -10.10 -22.01 20.72
N TRP A 695 -10.44 -21.87 19.44
CA TRP A 695 -9.50 -21.91 18.31
C TRP A 695 -9.09 -20.50 17.91
N ALA A 696 -8.05 -20.40 17.07
CA ALA A 696 -7.55 -19.12 16.60
C ALA A 696 -7.63 -19.03 15.08
N LEU A 697 -8.33 -18.01 14.58
CA LEU A 697 -8.20 -17.57 13.19
C LEU A 697 -6.92 -16.74 13.10
N CYS A 698 -5.94 -17.17 12.31
CA CYS A 698 -4.58 -16.62 12.34
C CYS A 698 -4.25 -15.74 11.13
N GLY A 699 -4.91 -15.98 10.01
CA GLY A 699 -4.55 -15.29 8.78
C GLY A 699 -5.50 -15.54 7.64
N THR A 700 -5.32 -14.75 6.59
CA THR A 700 -5.90 -15.01 5.27
C THR A 700 -4.84 -14.75 4.20
N VAL A 701 -4.85 -15.57 3.16
CA VAL A 701 -4.01 -15.42 1.96
C VAL A 701 -4.88 -15.59 0.74
N HIS A 702 -5.06 -14.52 -0.05
CA HIS A 702 -5.99 -14.50 -1.18
C HIS A 702 -7.42 -14.87 -0.76
N ASP A 703 -7.88 -16.08 -1.12
CA ASP A 703 -9.22 -16.60 -0.84
C ASP A 703 -9.17 -17.75 0.21
N GLU A 704 -8.01 -17.96 0.83
CA GLU A 704 -7.72 -18.94 1.88
C GLU A 704 -7.81 -18.31 3.27
N ALA A 705 -8.49 -18.99 4.21
CA ALA A 705 -8.47 -18.72 5.64
C ALA A 705 -7.56 -19.74 6.36
N LEU A 706 -6.75 -19.26 7.30
CA LEU A 706 -5.81 -20.07 8.08
C LEU A 706 -6.21 -20.09 9.54
N ILE A 707 -6.42 -21.28 10.08
CA ILE A 707 -6.98 -21.49 11.42
C ILE A 707 -6.09 -22.46 12.19
N ILE A 708 -5.79 -22.14 13.45
CA ILE A 708 -5.18 -23.08 14.40
C ILE A 708 -6.29 -23.76 15.20
N VAL A 709 -6.37 -25.08 15.08
CA VAL A 709 -7.39 -25.94 15.70
C VAL A 709 -6.74 -27.00 16.58
N ASP A 710 -7.52 -27.67 17.43
CA ASP A 710 -7.05 -28.85 18.15
C ASP A 710 -6.72 -30.01 17.21
N ALA A 711 -5.66 -30.76 17.50
CA ALA A 711 -5.27 -31.91 16.68
C ALA A 711 -6.32 -33.04 16.68
N SER A 712 -7.25 -33.02 17.64
CA SER A 712 -8.40 -33.93 17.72
C SER A 712 -9.62 -33.48 16.91
N ILE A 713 -9.48 -32.50 16.02
CA ILE A 713 -10.58 -32.01 15.18
C ILE A 713 -11.27 -33.15 14.42
N SER A 714 -12.60 -33.16 14.46
CA SER A 714 -13.42 -34.16 13.79
C SER A 714 -13.78 -33.78 12.35
N ALA A 715 -14.18 -34.77 11.54
CA ALA A 715 -14.67 -34.53 10.19
C ALA A 715 -15.93 -33.64 10.16
N GLN A 716 -16.77 -33.74 11.20
CA GLN A 716 -17.93 -32.86 11.37
C GLN A 716 -17.50 -31.41 11.57
N GLU A 717 -16.51 -31.15 12.42
CA GLU A 717 -16.05 -29.79 12.67
C GLU A 717 -15.36 -29.17 11.46
N VAL A 718 -14.67 -29.97 10.64
CA VAL A 718 -14.17 -29.52 9.32
C VAL A 718 -15.33 -29.12 8.41
N ALA A 719 -16.41 -29.90 8.36
CA ALA A 719 -17.60 -29.53 7.59
C ALA A 719 -18.28 -28.26 8.13
N GLU A 720 -18.29 -28.05 9.44
CA GLU A 720 -18.80 -26.82 10.08
C GLU A 720 -17.94 -25.59 9.71
N LEU A 721 -16.61 -25.72 9.60
CA LEU A 721 -15.72 -24.67 9.09
C LEU A 721 -16.04 -24.32 7.63
N GLU A 722 -16.19 -25.33 6.78
CA GLU A 722 -16.59 -25.13 5.37
C GLU A 722 -17.98 -24.50 5.27
N GLN A 723 -18.91 -24.86 6.16
CA GLN A 723 -20.24 -24.24 6.23
C GLN A 723 -20.17 -22.77 6.64
N CYS A 724 -19.30 -22.40 7.58
CA CYS A 724 -19.08 -20.99 7.96
C CYS A 724 -18.68 -20.13 6.76
N MET A 725 -17.85 -20.68 5.87
CA MET A 725 -17.43 -20.00 4.65
C MET A 725 -18.51 -20.02 3.56
N THR A 726 -19.08 -21.19 3.24
CA THR A 726 -20.08 -21.33 2.17
C THR A 726 -21.40 -20.60 2.47
N SER A 727 -21.73 -20.37 3.74
CA SER A 727 -22.88 -19.54 4.15
C SER A 727 -22.62 -18.03 4.07
N ALA A 728 -21.41 -17.59 3.74
CA ALA A 728 -21.05 -16.18 3.66
C ALA A 728 -21.76 -15.43 2.53
N ALA A 729 -22.34 -16.12 1.55
CA ALA A 729 -23.18 -15.54 0.51
C ALA A 729 -24.16 -16.55 -0.06
N GLN A 730 -25.26 -16.05 -0.62
CA GLN A 730 -26.19 -16.81 -1.43
C GLN A 730 -26.03 -16.36 -2.88
N LEU A 731 -25.52 -17.25 -3.73
CA LEU A 731 -25.38 -17.04 -5.17
C LEU A 731 -26.25 -18.05 -5.91
N ASP A 732 -26.52 -17.80 -7.20
CA ASP A 732 -27.27 -18.75 -8.05
C ASP A 732 -26.50 -20.05 -8.33
N VAL A 733 -25.20 -20.05 -8.02
CA VAL A 733 -24.33 -21.23 -8.09
C VAL A 733 -23.81 -21.53 -6.68
N PRO A 734 -23.68 -22.81 -6.29
CA PRO A 734 -23.22 -23.15 -4.95
C PRO A 734 -21.81 -22.61 -4.69
N LEU A 735 -21.52 -22.12 -3.49
CA LEU A 735 -20.14 -21.90 -3.06
C LEU A 735 -19.49 -23.24 -2.74
N LYS A 736 -18.18 -23.35 -3.01
CA LYS A 736 -17.37 -24.53 -2.66
C LYS A 736 -16.12 -24.06 -1.94
N VAL A 737 -15.72 -24.82 -0.93
CA VAL A 737 -14.48 -24.66 -0.18
C VAL A 737 -13.70 -25.96 -0.26
N ASP A 738 -12.39 -25.86 -0.46
CA ASP A 738 -11.46 -26.97 -0.33
C ASP A 738 -10.64 -26.77 0.95
N THR A 739 -10.57 -27.79 1.80
CA THR A 739 -9.92 -27.72 3.12
C THR A 739 -8.81 -28.76 3.26
N ASP A 740 -7.63 -28.26 3.65
CA ASP A 740 -6.44 -29.05 3.94
C ASP A 740 -6.05 -28.93 5.42
N LEU A 741 -5.60 -30.05 5.99
CA LEU A 741 -5.07 -30.12 7.35
C LEU A 741 -3.54 -30.27 7.29
N MET A 742 -2.84 -29.52 8.13
CA MET A 742 -1.39 -29.44 8.07
C MET A 742 -0.73 -29.22 9.43
N THR A 743 0.40 -29.89 9.67
CA THR A 743 1.30 -29.60 10.79
C THR A 743 2.30 -28.52 10.43
N ARG A 744 2.63 -28.38 9.15
CA ARG A 744 3.51 -27.37 8.56
C ARG A 744 2.82 -26.73 7.37
N TRP A 745 2.81 -25.40 7.31
CA TRP A 745 2.09 -24.72 6.24
C TRP A 745 2.74 -24.97 4.88
N GLY A 746 1.91 -25.29 3.88
CA GLY A 746 2.35 -25.67 2.53
C GLY A 746 2.60 -27.17 2.35
N GLU A 747 2.39 -27.98 3.41
CA GLU A 747 2.42 -29.44 3.38
C GLU A 747 1.08 -30.04 3.82
N GLY A 748 -0.02 -29.38 3.42
CA GLY A 748 -1.36 -29.85 3.73
C GLY A 748 -1.73 -31.14 3.00
N ILE A 749 -2.51 -31.96 3.69
CA ILE A 749 -3.18 -33.12 3.08
C ILE A 749 -4.69 -32.86 3.10
N SER A 750 -5.37 -33.39 2.09
CA SER A 750 -6.80 -33.17 1.96
C SER A 750 -7.55 -33.75 3.16
N LYS A 751 -8.68 -33.15 3.55
CA LYS A 751 -9.52 -33.69 4.63
C LYS A 751 -9.87 -35.18 4.44
N LYS A 752 -10.05 -35.62 3.20
CA LYS A 752 -10.35 -37.02 2.87
C LYS A 752 -9.18 -37.92 3.24
N GLU A 753 -7.97 -37.57 2.82
CA GLU A 753 -6.76 -38.34 3.14
C GLU A 753 -6.46 -38.32 4.64
N TRP A 754 -6.63 -37.17 5.30
CA TRP A 754 -6.41 -37.03 6.74
C TRP A 754 -7.24 -38.04 7.54
N PHE A 755 -8.56 -38.05 7.36
CA PHE A 755 -9.44 -38.92 8.13
C PHE A 755 -9.38 -40.40 7.69
N ILE A 756 -8.88 -40.71 6.50
CA ILE A 756 -8.55 -42.09 6.13
C ILE A 756 -7.28 -42.55 6.83
N SER A 757 -6.26 -41.69 6.94
CA SER A 757 -5.00 -42.03 7.60
C SER A 757 -5.10 -42.12 9.13
N ALA A 758 -6.10 -41.46 9.71
CA ALA A 758 -6.36 -41.43 11.15
C ALA A 758 -7.32 -42.52 11.64
N ALA A 759 -8.06 -43.17 10.72
CA ALA A 759 -8.94 -44.30 10.99
C ALA A 759 -8.18 -45.62 10.86
#